data_AF-A0A812Y3H4-F1
#
_entry.id   AF-A0A812Y3H4-F1
#
_cell.length_a   1.000
_cell.length_b   1.000
_cell.length_c   1.000
_cell.angle_alpha   90.00
_cell.angle_beta   90.00
_cell.angle_gamma   90.00
#
_symmetry.space_group_name_H-M   'P 1'
#
loop_
_entity.id
_entity.type
_entity.pdbx_description
1 polymer ?
#
loop_
_entity_poly.entity_id
_entity_poly.type
_entity_poly.pdbx_seq_one_letter_code
_entity_poly.pdbx_strand_id
1 'polypeptide(L)'
;MSRRRQVRHALTIAAVLAFAGSPAAAGEAPFDQVTKDLSKVISVADGSSPFYELYTDKEKGKLLAAFPRGYDQQTVMIACTVSGGDPQAGVMGPTHYAKWHKIGDQLALVAPNLSVRTNQDKQAQDSVGDLYTGRVLLSLPILSHTPDKRPVVDLGSLATRHAPALFGSSVFAGYGPSLYNINPSLARITSAKAFPENVIFEYTAPRPDGQIVSITYNISNLKGSSDFKPRKADARVGYFYDWHQDFGVTGNNEVTDRYISRWNIQKADPSLKLSPPKEPLVWYIEHTTPVRFRRYVREGIEMWNDAFREIGIDGALEVRQQDANTGAFMDIDPEDARFNFFRWNASSYGYAIGPSRTNPYTGEILDADVVWHQGLTRAITSMLGTFVDEMTEQSFDPETLAFFAEHPNWDPRVRLAPPEQRELVQRNLALEAQKVSEHELGDREHPWSCMSSNHMNAACTIGNMLSVDLSIADAALAAGMMGDENTELLDGIPENYMGEMIRYISAHEVGHCLGLQHNMAASTYRSLEEMNSEDIEGATTASVMDYIAANINHELGEVQGPFATPEVGPYDRWAIAFGYGPESEIEEVLKQSQEPGHLFIPQSEITFGSDPRNVTWDNGADNMNFARSRLSLVQKLRGELLTEIVDDGESWSEARRRFNAFLGTHLQSVSIAATYVGGSYITNARKGDPDAPAPITDISADRQREAMNFVIDNTFEDAAFGITPELIRHLGKEYWWDPQGINELLADPSATVHDLVGGLQATGMTFLMNPTRLRRVYDNEFRADPNDKFTLAELVTTVTNRAWSECSPTNGSSRDDIEISSFRRNLQREHTDRLIQLMLLDGTSSPSLRTIATLASAELGRIDSMCDRALERNPDSYTTAHLSDIRTRISKAMDAAYVIER
;
A
#
# COMPACT_ATOMS: atom_id res chain seq x y z
N MET A 1 -36.18 40.88 39.73
CA MET A 1 -36.59 41.59 38.49
C MET A 1 -35.87 40.93 37.32
N SER A 2 -36.42 39.83 36.79
CA SER A 2 -37.12 39.78 35.49
C SER A 2 -36.29 40.31 34.31
N ARG A 3 -35.66 39.40 33.56
CA ARG A 3 -35.68 39.45 32.08
C ARG A 3 -35.49 38.04 31.49
N ARG A 4 -36.43 37.72 30.61
CA ARG A 4 -36.74 36.42 30.01
C ARG A 4 -35.63 35.94 29.06
N ARG A 5 -35.26 34.66 29.17
CA ARG A 5 -34.65 33.87 28.10
C ARG A 5 -35.70 33.67 26.99
N GLN A 6 -35.43 34.18 25.78
CA GLN A 6 -36.09 33.73 24.57
C GLN A 6 -35.29 32.54 24.02
N VAL A 7 -35.93 31.38 24.04
CA VAL A 7 -35.51 30.18 23.30
C VAL A 7 -35.68 30.49 21.81
N ARG A 8 -34.58 30.65 21.07
CA ARG A 8 -34.61 30.60 19.61
C ARG A 8 -34.68 29.13 19.21
N HIS A 9 -35.85 28.70 18.75
CA HIS A 9 -36.00 27.49 17.97
C HIS A 9 -35.19 27.66 16.68
N ALA A 10 -34.13 26.88 16.51
CA ALA A 10 -33.57 26.63 15.20
C ALA A 10 -34.56 25.72 14.48
N LEU A 11 -35.26 26.25 13.47
CA LEU A 11 -36.03 25.45 12.53
C LEU A 11 -35.05 24.52 11.83
N THR A 12 -35.10 23.23 12.17
CA THR A 12 -34.62 22.16 11.33
C THR A 12 -35.42 22.22 10.03
N ILE A 13 -34.82 22.74 8.96
CA ILE A 13 -35.35 22.53 7.61
C ILE A 13 -35.14 21.05 7.33
N ALA A 14 -36.16 20.26 7.63
CA ALA A 14 -36.30 18.93 7.04
C ALA A 14 -36.36 19.15 5.53
N ALA A 15 -35.25 18.86 4.85
CA ALA A 15 -35.26 18.63 3.43
C ALA A 15 -36.13 17.40 3.19
N VAL A 16 -37.43 17.63 3.01
CA VAL A 16 -38.33 16.68 2.37
C VAL A 16 -37.78 16.53 0.96
N LEU A 17 -36.96 15.49 0.76
CA LEU A 17 -36.68 14.93 -0.55
C LEU A 17 -38.04 14.69 -1.19
N ALA A 18 -38.42 15.60 -2.06
CA ALA A 18 -39.53 15.39 -2.96
C ALA A 18 -39.19 14.14 -3.75
N PHE A 19 -39.82 13.02 -3.39
CA PHE A 19 -40.04 11.92 -4.31
C PHE A 19 -40.69 12.54 -5.55
N ALA A 20 -39.88 12.87 -6.55
CA ALA A 20 -40.36 13.12 -7.89
C ALA A 20 -41.14 11.87 -8.27
N GLY A 21 -42.46 12.03 -8.37
CA GLY A 21 -43.38 10.91 -8.53
C GLY A 21 -42.92 9.98 -9.63
N SER A 22 -42.90 8.68 -9.32
CA SER A 22 -42.90 7.64 -10.33
C SER A 22 -43.96 8.00 -11.38
N PRO A 23 -43.63 7.99 -12.69
CA PRO A 23 -44.68 8.07 -13.68
C PRO A 23 -45.58 6.86 -13.42
N ALA A 24 -46.87 7.14 -13.20
CA ALA A 24 -47.91 6.13 -13.10
C ALA A 24 -47.76 5.11 -14.24
N ALA A 25 -47.93 3.83 -13.90
CA ALA A 25 -47.87 2.67 -14.79
C ALA A 25 -48.44 2.95 -16.18
N ALA A 26 -47.58 3.34 -17.12
CA ALA A 26 -47.85 3.15 -18.54
C ALA A 26 -47.73 1.64 -18.76
N GLY A 27 -48.81 0.98 -19.16
CA GLY A 27 -48.78 -0.45 -19.45
C GLY A 27 -47.62 -0.79 -20.38
N GLU A 28 -46.99 -1.96 -20.16
CA GLU A 28 -45.86 -2.45 -20.94
C GLU A 28 -46.10 -2.28 -22.44
N ALA A 29 -45.19 -1.60 -23.13
CA ALA A 29 -45.29 -1.42 -24.57
C ALA A 29 -44.96 -2.75 -25.28
N PRO A 30 -45.54 -3.07 -26.45
CA PRO A 30 -45.17 -4.24 -27.23
C PRO A 30 -43.68 -4.27 -27.59
N PHE A 31 -43.10 -5.48 -27.68
CA PHE A 31 -41.68 -5.69 -27.98
C PHE A 31 -41.21 -4.97 -29.25
N ASP A 32 -41.98 -5.10 -30.33
CA ASP A 32 -41.67 -4.48 -31.61
C ASP A 32 -41.72 -2.96 -31.54
N GLN A 33 -42.49 -2.38 -30.60
CA GLN A 33 -42.55 -0.94 -30.40
C GLN A 33 -41.32 -0.42 -29.66
N VAL A 34 -40.83 -1.14 -28.64
CA VAL A 34 -39.65 -0.71 -27.86
C VAL A 34 -38.33 -0.92 -28.60
N THR A 35 -38.31 -1.84 -29.57
CA THR A 35 -37.12 -2.18 -30.38
C THR A 35 -37.13 -1.62 -31.81
N LYS A 36 -38.22 -0.96 -32.25
CA LYS A 36 -38.44 -0.51 -33.65
C LYS A 36 -37.25 0.20 -34.32
N ASP A 37 -36.55 1.03 -33.55
CA ASP A 37 -35.44 1.87 -34.03
C ASP A 37 -34.08 1.41 -33.49
N LEU A 38 -33.99 0.20 -32.93
CA LEU A 38 -32.77 -0.35 -32.33
C LEU A 38 -32.21 -1.47 -33.21
N SER A 39 -30.88 -1.50 -33.34
CA SER A 39 -30.16 -2.57 -34.00
C SER A 39 -29.88 -3.70 -33.01
N LYS A 40 -30.19 -4.94 -33.39
CA LYS A 40 -29.79 -6.12 -32.61
C LYS A 40 -28.27 -6.29 -32.68
N VAL A 41 -27.62 -6.47 -31.53
CA VAL A 41 -26.16 -6.70 -31.44
C VAL A 41 -25.87 -8.16 -31.79
N ILE A 42 -24.93 -8.37 -32.71
CA ILE A 42 -24.47 -9.71 -33.13
C ILE A 42 -22.94 -9.70 -33.01
N SER A 43 -22.40 -10.46 -32.06
CA SER A 43 -20.95 -10.50 -31.78
C SER A 43 -20.27 -11.83 -32.10
N VAL A 44 -21.06 -12.86 -32.39
CA VAL A 44 -20.59 -14.20 -32.76
C VAL A 44 -21.17 -14.58 -34.12
N ALA A 45 -20.30 -14.92 -35.06
CA ALA A 45 -20.66 -15.23 -36.44
C ALA A 45 -21.33 -16.62 -36.62
N ASP A 46 -21.16 -17.51 -35.63
CA ASP A 46 -21.68 -18.88 -35.65
C ASP A 46 -23.18 -18.99 -35.30
N GLY A 47 -23.81 -17.87 -34.90
CA GLY A 47 -25.23 -17.82 -34.56
C GLY A 47 -25.57 -18.41 -33.18
N SER A 48 -24.56 -18.65 -32.33
CA SER A 48 -24.79 -19.03 -30.93
C SER A 48 -25.64 -17.99 -30.19
N SER A 49 -26.52 -18.46 -29.30
CA SER A 49 -27.40 -17.56 -28.54
C SER A 49 -26.57 -16.79 -27.50
N PRO A 50 -26.68 -15.45 -27.43
CA PRO A 50 -25.92 -14.68 -26.46
C PRO A 50 -26.49 -14.86 -25.05
N PHE A 51 -25.67 -14.54 -24.05
CA PHE A 51 -26.07 -14.53 -22.65
C PHE A 51 -27.29 -13.62 -22.46
N TYR A 52 -27.16 -12.33 -22.83
CA TYR A 52 -28.27 -11.38 -22.98
C TYR A 52 -28.43 -10.99 -24.45
N GLU A 53 -29.67 -10.90 -24.92
CA GLU A 53 -29.94 -10.33 -26.24
C GLU A 53 -29.95 -8.80 -26.15
N LEU A 54 -28.98 -8.14 -26.78
CA LEU A 54 -28.83 -6.68 -26.74
C LEU A 54 -29.41 -6.01 -27.98
N TYR A 55 -30.05 -4.85 -27.78
CA TYR A 55 -30.58 -3.98 -28.82
C TYR A 55 -30.11 -2.55 -28.56
N THR A 56 -29.45 -1.92 -29.53
CA THR A 56 -28.78 -0.63 -29.33
C THR A 56 -29.11 0.39 -30.41
N ASP A 57 -29.20 1.66 -30.01
CA ASP A 57 -29.11 2.84 -30.88
C ASP A 57 -27.92 3.66 -30.37
N LYS A 58 -26.79 3.58 -31.08
CA LYS A 58 -25.54 4.20 -30.63
C LYS A 58 -25.62 5.72 -30.60
N GLU A 59 -26.33 6.31 -31.57
CA GLU A 59 -26.53 7.76 -31.69
C GLU A 59 -27.33 8.32 -30.52
N LYS A 60 -28.36 7.59 -30.08
CA LYS A 60 -29.21 8.00 -28.94
C LYS A 60 -28.72 7.48 -27.58
N GLY A 61 -27.63 6.72 -27.53
CA GLY A 61 -27.08 6.15 -26.30
C GLY A 61 -27.99 5.11 -25.63
N LYS A 62 -28.93 4.50 -26.37
CA LYS A 62 -29.93 3.58 -25.82
C LYS A 62 -29.48 2.13 -25.96
N LEU A 63 -29.49 1.38 -24.86
CA LEU A 63 -29.15 -0.05 -24.81
C LEU A 63 -30.22 -0.83 -24.04
N LEU A 64 -30.99 -1.65 -24.75
CA LEU A 64 -31.94 -2.57 -24.15
C LEU A 64 -31.36 -3.98 -24.08
N ALA A 65 -31.69 -4.69 -23.01
CA ALA A 65 -31.36 -6.10 -22.85
C ALA A 65 -32.61 -6.94 -22.64
N ALA A 66 -32.76 -8.00 -23.44
CA ALA A 66 -33.71 -9.07 -23.21
C ALA A 66 -33.00 -10.23 -22.49
N PHE A 67 -33.52 -10.57 -21.31
CA PHE A 67 -32.89 -11.51 -20.39
C PHE A 67 -33.04 -12.97 -20.88
N PRO A 68 -32.18 -13.89 -20.45
CA PRO A 68 -32.30 -15.31 -20.74
C PRO A 68 -33.45 -15.93 -19.93
N ARG A 69 -33.85 -17.14 -20.29
CA ARG A 69 -34.78 -17.92 -19.46
C ARG A 69 -34.09 -18.33 -18.15
N GLY A 70 -34.83 -18.31 -17.04
CA GLY A 70 -34.31 -18.65 -15.72
C GLY A 70 -33.30 -17.63 -15.17
N TYR A 71 -33.34 -16.38 -15.64
CA TYR A 71 -32.46 -15.30 -15.17
C TYR A 71 -32.54 -15.09 -13.64
N ASP A 72 -33.68 -15.42 -13.04
CA ASP A 72 -33.98 -15.30 -11.61
C ASP A 72 -33.31 -16.37 -10.75
N GLN A 73 -32.84 -17.46 -11.37
CA GLN A 73 -32.11 -18.53 -10.71
C GLN A 73 -30.59 -18.34 -10.82
N GLN A 74 -30.14 -17.46 -11.71
CA GLN A 74 -28.72 -17.23 -12.02
C GLN A 74 -28.16 -16.14 -11.11
N THR A 75 -27.05 -16.43 -10.43
CA THR A 75 -26.20 -15.39 -9.85
C THR A 75 -25.33 -14.84 -10.96
N VAL A 76 -25.37 -13.54 -11.22
CA VAL A 76 -24.51 -12.88 -12.19
C VAL A 76 -23.33 -12.22 -11.50
N MET A 77 -22.20 -12.19 -12.19
CA MET A 77 -21.05 -11.35 -11.88
C MET A 77 -21.15 -10.09 -12.75
N ILE A 78 -21.12 -8.91 -12.14
CA ILE A 78 -21.06 -7.62 -12.81
C ILE A 78 -19.71 -7.00 -12.48
N ALA A 79 -18.79 -7.10 -13.44
CA ALA A 79 -17.48 -6.50 -13.41
C ALA A 79 -17.56 -5.08 -13.98
N CYS A 80 -17.09 -4.10 -13.22
CA CYS A 80 -17.12 -2.69 -13.58
C CYS A 80 -15.70 -2.18 -13.81
N THR A 81 -15.47 -1.37 -14.84
CA THR A 81 -14.16 -0.74 -15.10
C THR A 81 -14.36 0.67 -15.66
N VAL A 82 -13.47 1.61 -15.29
CA VAL A 82 -13.27 2.85 -16.06
C VAL A 82 -12.20 2.54 -17.10
N SER A 83 -12.59 2.24 -18.33
CA SER A 83 -11.72 1.69 -19.38
C SER A 83 -10.90 2.75 -20.13
N GLY A 84 -11.23 4.03 -19.99
CA GLY A 84 -10.57 5.10 -20.72
C GLY A 84 -11.00 6.49 -20.30
N GLY A 85 -10.32 7.50 -20.85
CA GLY A 85 -10.63 8.91 -20.58
C GLY A 85 -10.20 9.39 -19.19
N ASP A 86 -9.45 8.58 -18.44
CA ASP A 86 -8.83 8.92 -17.15
C ASP A 86 -7.38 8.38 -17.11
N PRO A 87 -6.42 9.10 -16.49
CA PRO A 87 -5.05 8.61 -16.34
C PRO A 87 -4.91 7.29 -15.56
N GLN A 88 -5.89 6.93 -14.72
CA GLN A 88 -5.97 5.69 -13.95
C GLN A 88 -6.92 4.66 -14.59
N ALA A 89 -7.24 4.82 -15.88
CA ALA A 89 -8.11 3.89 -16.59
C ALA A 89 -7.55 2.47 -16.64
N GLY A 90 -8.43 1.48 -16.76
CA GLY A 90 -8.11 0.06 -16.85
C GLY A 90 -7.97 -0.64 -15.51
N VAL A 91 -7.92 0.09 -14.39
CA VAL A 91 -7.98 -0.50 -13.04
C VAL A 91 -9.31 -1.24 -12.87
N MET A 92 -9.25 -2.54 -12.53
CA MET A 92 -10.43 -3.36 -12.29
C MET A 92 -11.26 -2.77 -11.15
N GLY A 93 -12.45 -2.26 -11.47
CA GLY A 93 -13.39 -1.72 -10.50
C GLY A 93 -14.20 -2.79 -9.77
N PRO A 94 -15.22 -2.40 -8.99
CA PRO A 94 -15.89 -3.30 -8.06
C PRO A 94 -16.62 -4.42 -8.82
N THR A 95 -16.51 -5.64 -8.30
CA THR A 95 -17.28 -6.79 -8.77
C THR A 95 -18.51 -6.97 -7.91
N HIS A 96 -19.70 -7.03 -8.53
CA HIS A 96 -20.94 -7.34 -7.83
C HIS A 96 -21.44 -8.74 -8.17
N TYR A 97 -21.72 -9.55 -7.16
CA TYR A 97 -22.37 -10.85 -7.31
C TYR A 97 -23.82 -10.71 -6.89
N ALA A 98 -24.75 -10.88 -7.82
CA ALA A 98 -26.15 -10.58 -7.54
C ALA A 98 -27.12 -11.41 -8.40
N LYS A 99 -28.38 -11.50 -7.96
CA LYS A 99 -29.47 -12.13 -8.70
C LYS A 99 -30.50 -11.09 -9.12
N TRP A 100 -31.12 -11.32 -10.28
CA TRP A 100 -32.21 -10.48 -10.75
C TRP A 100 -33.54 -11.02 -10.25
N HIS A 101 -34.28 -10.22 -9.48
CA HIS A 101 -35.59 -10.58 -8.94
C HIS A 101 -36.67 -9.69 -9.52
N LYS A 102 -37.75 -10.30 -10.05
CA LYS A 102 -38.93 -9.55 -10.46
C LYS A 102 -39.77 -9.16 -9.24
N ILE A 103 -39.93 -7.86 -9.03
CA ILE A 103 -40.77 -7.28 -7.97
C ILE A 103 -41.75 -6.32 -8.64
N GLY A 104 -43.00 -6.75 -8.81
CA GLY A 104 -43.99 -6.00 -9.57
C GLY A 104 -43.57 -5.80 -11.03
N ASP A 105 -43.47 -4.53 -11.45
CA ASP A 105 -43.03 -4.09 -12.78
C ASP A 105 -41.52 -3.75 -12.84
N GLN A 106 -40.76 -4.11 -11.81
CA GLN A 106 -39.32 -3.87 -11.72
C GLN A 106 -38.53 -5.19 -11.73
N LEU A 107 -37.32 -5.14 -12.26
CA LEU A 107 -36.25 -6.10 -11.99
C LEU A 107 -35.27 -5.49 -10.98
N ALA A 108 -35.30 -5.99 -9.76
CA ALA A 108 -34.36 -5.63 -8.71
C ALA A 108 -33.10 -6.50 -8.81
N LEU A 109 -31.92 -5.88 -8.76
CA LEU A 109 -30.65 -6.56 -8.63
C LEU A 109 -30.33 -6.72 -7.15
N VAL A 110 -30.31 -7.96 -6.66
CA VAL A 110 -30.17 -8.29 -5.23
C VAL A 110 -28.87 -9.05 -5.00
N ALA A 111 -27.95 -8.45 -4.25
CA ALA A 111 -26.75 -9.13 -3.77
C ALA A 111 -27.12 -10.07 -2.61
N PRO A 112 -26.75 -11.36 -2.62
CA PRO A 112 -26.97 -12.26 -1.50
C PRO A 112 -26.08 -11.88 -0.31
N ASN A 113 -26.42 -12.37 0.89
CA ASN A 113 -25.49 -12.37 2.00
C ASN A 113 -24.47 -13.50 1.79
N LEU A 114 -23.20 -13.13 1.58
CA LEU A 114 -22.10 -14.07 1.35
C LEU A 114 -21.34 -14.39 2.65
N SER A 115 -21.44 -13.53 3.66
CA SER A 115 -20.68 -13.64 4.90
C SER A 115 -21.31 -14.60 5.91
N VAL A 116 -22.59 -14.94 5.78
CA VAL A 116 -23.26 -15.94 6.62
C VAL A 116 -24.00 -16.96 5.77
N ARG A 117 -23.58 -18.21 5.85
CA ARG A 117 -24.17 -19.33 5.10
C ARG A 117 -23.98 -20.63 5.87
N THR A 118 -24.87 -21.59 5.65
CA THR A 118 -24.82 -22.88 6.34
C THR A 118 -25.23 -24.00 5.40
N ASN A 119 -24.58 -25.15 5.53
CA ASN A 119 -24.95 -26.40 4.85
C ASN A 119 -25.44 -27.47 5.84
N GLN A 120 -25.75 -27.07 7.08
CA GLN A 120 -26.17 -27.94 8.17
C GLN A 120 -27.63 -28.39 7.98
N ASP A 121 -28.34 -28.68 9.07
CA ASP A 121 -29.74 -29.10 8.99
C ASP A 121 -30.66 -28.03 8.38
N LYS A 122 -31.86 -28.46 8.00
CA LYS A 122 -32.83 -27.61 7.31
C LYS A 122 -33.27 -26.42 8.16
N GLN A 123 -33.35 -26.56 9.48
CA GLN A 123 -33.76 -25.50 10.38
C GLN A 123 -32.70 -24.40 10.46
N ALA A 124 -31.42 -24.76 10.49
CA ALA A 124 -30.31 -23.81 10.38
C ALA A 124 -30.35 -23.07 9.03
N GLN A 125 -30.53 -23.80 7.92
CA GLN A 125 -30.64 -23.20 6.59
C GLN A 125 -31.83 -22.24 6.47
N ASP A 126 -32.99 -22.61 6.99
CA ASP A 126 -34.19 -21.77 7.00
C ASP A 126 -33.97 -20.52 7.87
N SER A 127 -33.40 -20.67 9.07
CA SER A 127 -33.10 -19.54 9.95
C SER A 127 -32.08 -18.58 9.36
N VAL A 128 -31.02 -19.09 8.70
CA VAL A 128 -30.04 -18.23 8.02
C VAL A 128 -30.71 -17.49 6.86
N GLY A 129 -31.56 -18.19 6.10
CA GLY A 129 -32.34 -17.57 5.01
C GLY A 129 -33.29 -16.45 5.48
N ASP A 130 -33.89 -16.60 6.67
CA ASP A 130 -34.80 -15.61 7.25
C ASP A 130 -34.05 -14.41 7.86
N LEU A 131 -32.89 -14.62 8.48
CA LEU A 131 -32.14 -13.58 9.20
C LEU A 131 -31.18 -12.79 8.29
N TYR A 132 -30.51 -13.48 7.37
CA TYR A 132 -29.42 -12.93 6.57
C TYR A 132 -29.87 -12.79 5.11
N THR A 133 -30.87 -11.96 4.90
CA THR A 133 -31.40 -11.66 3.56
C THR A 133 -30.40 -10.87 2.72
N GLY A 134 -30.53 -10.96 1.40
CA GLY A 134 -29.76 -10.14 0.48
C GLY A 134 -30.11 -8.64 0.54
N ARG A 135 -29.37 -7.82 -0.21
CA ARG A 135 -29.54 -6.38 -0.33
C ARG A 135 -29.85 -5.98 -1.77
N VAL A 136 -30.88 -5.15 -1.96
CA VAL A 136 -31.15 -4.52 -3.27
C VAL A 136 -30.05 -3.51 -3.56
N LEU A 137 -29.31 -3.71 -4.65
CA LEU A 137 -28.30 -2.77 -5.15
C LEU A 137 -28.95 -1.66 -5.96
N LEU A 138 -29.84 -2.05 -6.87
CA LEU A 138 -30.59 -1.17 -7.77
C LEU A 138 -31.84 -1.89 -8.31
N SER A 139 -32.71 -1.16 -9.01
CA SER A 139 -33.86 -1.74 -9.71
C SER A 139 -34.08 -1.07 -11.06
N LEU A 140 -34.42 -1.87 -12.07
CA LEU A 140 -34.70 -1.44 -13.44
C LEU A 140 -36.16 -1.68 -13.81
N PRO A 141 -36.87 -0.70 -14.41
CA PRO A 141 -38.23 -0.93 -14.89
C PRO A 141 -38.28 -1.93 -16.04
N ILE A 142 -39.27 -2.83 -16.01
CA ILE A 142 -39.57 -3.72 -17.12
C ILE A 142 -40.33 -2.91 -18.18
N LEU A 143 -39.71 -2.72 -19.34
CA LEU A 143 -40.27 -1.89 -20.42
C LEU A 143 -41.23 -2.67 -21.32
N SER A 144 -40.94 -3.95 -21.50
CA SER A 144 -41.68 -4.90 -22.35
C SER A 144 -41.29 -6.32 -21.97
N HIS A 145 -41.99 -7.30 -22.55
CA HIS A 145 -41.51 -8.67 -22.65
C HIS A 145 -41.24 -9.06 -24.11
N THR A 146 -40.32 -9.98 -24.35
CA THR A 146 -40.14 -10.64 -25.66
C THR A 146 -41.39 -11.47 -26.02
N PRO A 147 -41.54 -11.92 -27.30
CA PRO A 147 -42.62 -12.84 -27.68
C PRO A 147 -42.70 -14.11 -26.82
N ASP A 148 -41.56 -14.57 -26.29
CA ASP A 148 -41.47 -15.71 -25.38
C ASP A 148 -41.49 -15.33 -23.88
N LYS A 149 -42.00 -14.13 -23.56
CA LYS A 149 -42.26 -13.62 -22.20
C LYS A 149 -41.03 -13.41 -21.31
N ARG A 150 -39.86 -13.13 -21.89
CA ARG A 150 -38.65 -12.74 -21.14
C ARG A 150 -38.65 -11.21 -20.95
N PRO A 151 -38.23 -10.70 -19.77
CA PRO A 151 -38.27 -9.26 -19.50
C PRO A 151 -37.24 -8.51 -20.34
N VAL A 152 -37.59 -7.27 -20.71
CA VAL A 152 -36.74 -6.33 -21.44
C VAL A 152 -36.59 -5.06 -20.63
N VAL A 153 -35.35 -4.63 -20.37
CA VAL A 153 -35.03 -3.42 -19.59
C VAL A 153 -34.04 -2.52 -20.33
N ASP A 154 -33.91 -1.28 -19.86
CA ASP A 154 -32.83 -0.37 -20.24
C ASP A 154 -31.56 -0.70 -19.47
N LEU A 155 -30.69 -1.53 -20.05
CA LEU A 155 -29.42 -1.92 -19.45
C LEU A 155 -28.41 -0.76 -19.43
N GLY A 156 -28.52 0.17 -20.38
CA GLY A 156 -27.70 1.39 -20.43
C GLY A 156 -27.88 2.30 -19.20
N SER A 157 -28.97 2.14 -18.46
CA SER A 157 -29.18 2.83 -17.17
C SER A 157 -28.14 2.46 -16.10
N LEU A 158 -27.48 1.29 -16.20
CA LEU A 158 -26.37 0.95 -15.32
C LEU A 158 -25.24 1.97 -15.44
N ALA A 159 -24.83 2.30 -16.66
CA ALA A 159 -23.79 3.28 -16.92
C ALA A 159 -24.22 4.72 -16.69
N THR A 160 -25.51 5.05 -16.89
CA THR A 160 -25.95 6.45 -16.95
C THR A 160 -26.66 6.94 -15.68
N ARG A 161 -27.31 6.05 -14.93
CA ARG A 161 -28.10 6.41 -13.73
C ARG A 161 -27.62 5.70 -12.48
N HIS A 162 -27.13 4.47 -12.62
CA HIS A 162 -26.78 3.61 -11.49
C HIS A 162 -25.27 3.42 -11.29
N ALA A 163 -24.42 4.12 -12.07
CA ALA A 163 -22.97 4.05 -11.89
C ALA A 163 -22.54 4.37 -10.45
N PRO A 164 -23.10 5.39 -9.76
CA PRO A 164 -22.77 5.63 -8.35
C PRO A 164 -23.13 4.46 -7.42
N ALA A 165 -24.20 3.72 -7.70
CA ALA A 165 -24.62 2.59 -6.88
C ALA A 165 -23.71 1.36 -7.06
N LEU A 166 -23.01 1.25 -8.20
CA LEU A 166 -22.12 0.14 -8.52
C LEU A 166 -20.65 0.47 -8.23
N PHE A 167 -20.19 1.69 -8.51
CA PHE A 167 -18.80 2.09 -8.26
C PHE A 167 -18.57 2.66 -6.85
N GLY A 168 -19.54 3.35 -6.26
CA GLY A 168 -19.32 4.06 -4.99
C GLY A 168 -18.47 5.32 -5.17
N SER A 169 -17.61 5.61 -4.19
CA SER A 169 -16.79 6.83 -4.14
C SER A 169 -15.52 6.79 -5.01
N SER A 170 -14.94 5.62 -5.25
CA SER A 170 -13.75 5.37 -6.10
C SER A 170 -13.90 4.06 -6.88
N VAL A 171 -13.11 3.86 -7.95
CA VAL A 171 -13.15 2.63 -8.75
C VAL A 171 -12.59 1.44 -7.96
N PHE A 172 -11.47 1.61 -7.28
CA PHE A 172 -10.83 0.52 -6.56
C PHE A 172 -10.05 1.07 -5.37
N ALA A 173 -10.56 0.94 -4.14
CA ALA A 173 -9.84 1.30 -2.90
C ALA A 173 -9.02 2.61 -2.93
N GLY A 174 -9.61 3.69 -3.47
CA GLY A 174 -8.96 5.00 -3.63
C GLY A 174 -8.39 5.29 -5.03
N TYR A 175 -8.23 4.27 -5.88
CA TYR A 175 -7.84 4.41 -7.29
C TYR A 175 -9.04 4.67 -8.21
N GLY A 176 -8.73 5.33 -9.32
CA GLY A 176 -9.67 5.70 -10.38
C GLY A 176 -10.59 6.87 -10.02
N PRO A 177 -11.27 7.44 -11.03
CA PRO A 177 -12.08 8.63 -10.84
C PRO A 177 -13.41 8.33 -10.15
N SER A 178 -13.94 9.32 -9.43
CA SER A 178 -15.32 9.26 -8.95
C SER A 178 -16.32 9.41 -10.10
N LEU A 179 -17.34 8.56 -10.11
CA LEU A 179 -18.44 8.58 -11.09
C LEU A 179 -19.73 9.22 -10.54
N TYR A 180 -19.65 9.95 -9.43
CA TYR A 180 -20.78 10.75 -8.94
C TYR A 180 -21.13 11.87 -9.94
N ASN A 181 -22.43 12.09 -10.15
CA ASN A 181 -22.97 13.19 -10.95
C ASN A 181 -22.52 13.23 -12.42
N ILE A 182 -22.18 12.09 -13.03
CA ILE A 182 -22.03 12.00 -14.50
C ILE A 182 -23.31 12.46 -15.20
N ASN A 183 -23.19 13.10 -16.37
CA ASN A 183 -24.36 13.62 -17.08
C ASN A 183 -24.99 12.54 -18.00
N PRO A 184 -26.13 11.93 -17.65
CA PRO A 184 -26.75 10.88 -18.46
C PRO A 184 -27.20 11.33 -19.85
N SER A 185 -27.51 12.62 -20.03
CA SER A 185 -27.98 13.15 -21.33
C SER A 185 -26.88 13.21 -22.39
N LEU A 186 -25.62 13.28 -21.94
CA LEU A 186 -24.44 13.30 -22.79
C LEU A 186 -23.77 11.93 -22.90
N ALA A 187 -24.28 10.93 -22.19
CA ALA A 187 -23.74 9.60 -22.27
C ALA A 187 -23.99 8.96 -23.64
N ARG A 188 -22.98 8.32 -24.21
CA ARG A 188 -23.04 7.65 -25.53
C ARG A 188 -22.46 6.26 -25.42
N ILE A 189 -23.12 5.29 -26.05
CA ILE A 189 -22.61 3.92 -26.11
C ILE A 189 -21.58 3.83 -27.25
N THR A 190 -20.37 3.38 -26.92
CA THR A 190 -19.26 3.21 -27.86
C THR A 190 -19.20 1.77 -28.36
N SER A 191 -19.33 0.82 -27.43
CA SER A 191 -19.25 -0.61 -27.70
C SER A 191 -20.39 -1.38 -27.03
N ALA A 192 -20.87 -2.41 -27.70
CA ALA A 192 -21.80 -3.41 -27.16
C ALA A 192 -21.49 -4.74 -27.82
N LYS A 193 -21.15 -5.74 -27.01
CA LYS A 193 -20.82 -7.10 -27.42
C LYS A 193 -21.68 -8.09 -26.65
N ALA A 194 -22.23 -9.07 -27.35
CA ALA A 194 -23.11 -10.09 -26.79
C ALA A 194 -22.59 -11.49 -27.14
N PHE A 195 -21.90 -12.13 -26.19
CA PHE A 195 -21.33 -13.46 -26.33
C PHE A 195 -22.19 -14.50 -25.60
N PRO A 196 -22.01 -15.81 -25.84
CA PRO A 196 -22.77 -16.85 -25.15
C PRO A 196 -22.59 -16.88 -23.63
N GLU A 197 -21.42 -16.49 -23.14
CA GLU A 197 -21.06 -16.59 -21.72
C GLU A 197 -21.21 -15.25 -20.96
N ASN A 198 -21.10 -14.14 -21.67
CA ASN A 198 -21.15 -12.80 -21.10
C ASN A 198 -21.63 -11.75 -22.11
N VAL A 199 -21.95 -10.57 -21.59
CA VAL A 199 -22.13 -9.36 -22.39
C VAL A 199 -21.22 -8.26 -21.89
N ILE A 200 -20.73 -7.44 -22.82
CA ILE A 200 -19.84 -6.31 -22.54
C ILE A 200 -20.42 -5.08 -23.19
N PHE A 201 -20.47 -3.96 -22.48
CA PHE A 201 -20.87 -2.69 -23.09
C PHE A 201 -20.11 -1.54 -22.44
N GLU A 202 -19.81 -0.54 -23.26
CA GLU A 202 -19.05 0.65 -22.86
C GLU A 202 -19.86 1.91 -23.17
N TYR A 203 -19.87 2.82 -22.21
CA TYR A 203 -20.41 4.17 -22.34
C TYR A 203 -19.33 5.21 -22.14
N THR A 204 -19.33 6.26 -22.96
CA THR A 204 -18.62 7.50 -22.67
C THR A 204 -19.57 8.51 -22.03
N ALA A 205 -19.13 9.19 -20.98
CA ALA A 205 -19.91 10.25 -20.33
C ALA A 205 -19.00 11.32 -19.72
N PRO A 206 -19.41 12.61 -19.72
CA PRO A 206 -18.67 13.65 -19.02
C PRO A 206 -18.92 13.59 -17.51
N ARG A 207 -17.83 13.64 -16.76
CA ARG A 207 -17.82 13.88 -15.31
C ARG A 207 -18.15 15.36 -15.00
N PRO A 208 -18.43 15.72 -13.73
CA PRO A 208 -18.76 17.11 -13.36
C PRO A 208 -17.69 18.16 -13.72
N ASP A 209 -16.42 17.76 -13.79
CA ASP A 209 -15.30 18.60 -14.22
C ASP A 209 -15.17 18.73 -15.75
N GLY A 210 -16.04 18.07 -16.51
CA GLY A 210 -16.08 18.10 -17.97
C GLY A 210 -15.21 17.03 -18.65
N GLN A 211 -14.42 16.26 -17.90
CA GLN A 211 -13.63 15.16 -18.47
C GLN A 211 -14.54 14.02 -18.93
N ILE A 212 -14.37 13.57 -20.18
CA ILE A 212 -15.12 12.45 -20.73
C ILE A 212 -14.40 11.15 -20.36
N VAL A 213 -15.08 10.28 -19.63
CA VAL A 213 -14.58 8.96 -19.23
C VAL A 213 -15.33 7.86 -19.95
N SER A 214 -14.66 6.74 -20.21
CA SER A 214 -15.26 5.49 -20.69
C SER A 214 -15.51 4.56 -19.52
N ILE A 215 -16.73 4.03 -19.43
CA ILE A 215 -17.21 3.17 -18.36
C ILE A 215 -17.66 1.86 -19.01
N THR A 216 -16.98 0.77 -18.68
CA THR A 216 -17.25 -0.57 -19.21
C THR A 216 -17.85 -1.46 -18.14
N TYR A 217 -18.82 -2.27 -18.56
CA TYR A 217 -19.42 -3.32 -17.76
C TYR A 217 -19.29 -4.64 -18.48
N ASN A 218 -18.86 -5.67 -17.75
CA ASN A 218 -18.92 -7.06 -18.17
C ASN A 218 -19.89 -7.80 -17.26
N ILE A 219 -20.93 -8.39 -17.84
CA ILE A 219 -21.94 -9.15 -17.12
C ILE A 219 -21.91 -10.59 -17.60
N SER A 220 -21.59 -11.50 -16.69
CA SER A 220 -21.53 -12.94 -16.93
C SER A 220 -22.32 -13.70 -15.86
N ASN A 221 -22.57 -14.98 -16.11
CA ASN A 221 -23.06 -15.87 -15.05
C ASN A 221 -21.90 -16.20 -14.10
N LEU A 222 -22.14 -16.17 -12.79
CA LEU A 222 -21.18 -16.63 -11.79
C LEU A 222 -21.09 -18.17 -11.88
N LYS A 223 -20.21 -18.64 -12.76
CA LYS A 223 -19.87 -20.06 -12.90
C LYS A 223 -18.41 -20.25 -12.49
N GLY A 224 -18.19 -21.21 -11.62
CA GLY A 224 -16.86 -21.76 -11.35
C GLY A 224 -16.71 -23.13 -12.03
N SER A 225 -15.50 -23.68 -11.97
CA SER A 225 -15.24 -25.03 -12.45
C SER A 225 -15.91 -26.05 -11.54
N SER A 226 -16.65 -27.00 -12.13
CA SER A 226 -17.37 -28.03 -11.36
C SER A 226 -16.45 -28.98 -10.58
N ASP A 227 -15.18 -29.07 -10.98
CA ASP A 227 -14.14 -29.88 -10.36
C ASP A 227 -13.22 -29.08 -9.43
N PHE A 228 -13.42 -27.76 -9.28
CA PHE A 228 -12.65 -26.95 -8.35
C PHE A 228 -12.90 -27.37 -6.91
N LYS A 229 -11.83 -27.44 -6.13
CA LYS A 229 -11.87 -27.77 -4.70
C LYS A 229 -11.36 -26.58 -3.89
N PRO A 230 -12.18 -25.97 -3.02
CA PRO A 230 -11.71 -24.93 -2.11
C PRO A 230 -10.56 -25.43 -1.22
N ARG A 231 -9.54 -24.60 -1.02
CA ARG A 231 -8.37 -24.86 -0.15
C ARG A 231 -8.52 -23.99 1.10
N LYS A 232 -8.55 -24.62 2.29
CA LYS A 232 -8.63 -23.88 3.55
C LYS A 232 -7.41 -22.98 3.71
N ALA A 233 -7.62 -21.75 4.15
CA ALA A 233 -6.53 -20.82 4.48
C ALA A 233 -5.78 -21.26 5.74
N ASP A 234 -4.47 -20.99 5.79
CA ASP A 234 -3.62 -21.21 6.95
C ASP A 234 -2.77 -19.95 7.19
N ALA A 235 -2.74 -19.45 8.42
CA ALA A 235 -2.04 -18.20 8.76
C ALA A 235 -0.51 -18.26 8.56
N ARG A 236 0.06 -19.45 8.34
CA ARG A 236 1.49 -19.63 8.00
C ARG A 236 1.81 -19.30 6.54
N VAL A 237 0.81 -19.19 5.66
CA VAL A 237 0.99 -18.94 4.22
C VAL A 237 0.07 -17.81 3.76
N GLY A 238 0.65 -16.74 3.21
CA GLY A 238 -0.04 -15.54 2.77
C GLY A 238 -0.78 -15.69 1.44
N TYR A 239 -2.07 -16.02 1.50
CA TYR A 239 -2.99 -15.98 0.35
C TYR A 239 -4.16 -15.02 0.61
N PHE A 240 -4.63 -14.29 -0.41
CA PHE A 240 -5.97 -13.68 -0.39
C PHE A 240 -7.00 -14.78 -0.09
N TYR A 241 -8.05 -14.46 0.68
CA TYR A 241 -9.05 -15.44 1.04
C TYR A 241 -10.44 -14.84 1.17
N ASP A 242 -11.44 -15.64 0.83
CA ASP A 242 -12.84 -15.38 1.14
C ASP A 242 -13.21 -16.09 2.46
N TRP A 243 -14.10 -15.48 3.24
CA TRP A 243 -14.56 -16.03 4.51
C TRP A 243 -16.08 -16.03 4.63
N HIS A 244 -16.59 -16.96 5.43
CA HIS A 244 -17.99 -16.97 5.84
C HIS A 244 -18.17 -17.56 7.23
N GLN A 245 -19.30 -17.23 7.85
CA GLN A 245 -19.73 -17.76 9.13
C GLN A 245 -20.86 -18.78 8.94
N ASP A 246 -20.72 -19.93 9.60
CA ASP A 246 -21.75 -20.96 9.71
C ASP A 246 -22.16 -21.10 11.19
N PHE A 247 -23.27 -20.46 11.58
CA PHE A 247 -23.82 -20.57 12.94
C PHE A 247 -24.59 -21.87 13.20
N GLY A 248 -24.77 -22.70 12.18
CA GLY A 248 -25.41 -24.02 12.32
C GLY A 248 -24.47 -25.10 12.86
N VAL A 249 -23.15 -24.85 12.89
CA VAL A 249 -22.17 -25.82 13.40
C VAL A 249 -22.38 -26.05 14.90
N THR A 250 -22.13 -27.27 15.36
CA THR A 250 -22.36 -27.66 16.76
C THR A 250 -21.13 -27.42 17.65
N GLY A 251 -21.35 -27.05 18.91
CA GLY A 251 -20.34 -27.09 19.98
C GLY A 251 -19.36 -25.90 20.00
N ASN A 252 -18.08 -26.19 20.30
CA ASN A 252 -16.97 -25.22 20.42
C ASN A 252 -16.20 -25.06 19.10
N ASN A 253 -16.76 -25.49 17.96
CA ASN A 253 -16.08 -25.38 16.68
C ASN A 253 -15.97 -23.91 16.25
N GLU A 254 -14.92 -23.58 15.52
CA GLU A 254 -14.80 -22.28 14.89
C GLU A 254 -15.97 -22.11 13.90
N VAL A 255 -16.72 -21.02 14.04
CA VAL A 255 -17.87 -20.72 13.17
C VAL A 255 -17.45 -20.10 11.85
N THR A 256 -16.17 -19.79 11.66
CA THR A 256 -15.64 -19.07 10.50
C THR A 256 -14.77 -19.99 9.65
N ASP A 257 -15.22 -20.25 8.42
CA ASP A 257 -14.44 -20.93 7.40
C ASP A 257 -13.78 -19.89 6.48
N ARG A 258 -12.52 -20.14 6.12
CA ARG A 258 -11.70 -19.28 5.25
C ARG A 258 -11.11 -20.12 4.12
N TYR A 259 -11.27 -19.69 2.87
CA TYR A 259 -10.75 -20.37 1.70
C TYR A 259 -9.89 -19.43 0.88
N ILE A 260 -8.70 -19.89 0.49
CA ILE A 260 -7.79 -19.08 -0.31
C ILE A 260 -8.34 -18.85 -1.72
N SER A 261 -7.99 -17.71 -2.28
CA SER A 261 -8.20 -17.35 -3.67
C SER A 261 -7.14 -18.03 -4.53
N ARG A 262 -7.54 -18.88 -5.49
CA ARG A 262 -6.61 -19.53 -6.43
C ARG A 262 -7.29 -19.96 -7.73
N TRP A 263 -6.49 -20.15 -8.78
CA TRP A 263 -6.96 -20.72 -10.05
C TRP A 263 -7.19 -22.23 -9.98
N ASN A 264 -8.03 -22.77 -10.88
CA ASN A 264 -8.21 -24.21 -11.06
C ASN A 264 -7.13 -24.84 -11.97
N ILE A 265 -5.86 -24.70 -11.63
CA ILE A 265 -4.77 -25.25 -12.45
C ILE A 265 -4.51 -26.70 -12.05
N GLN A 266 -4.56 -27.61 -13.02
CA GLN A 266 -4.36 -29.05 -12.83
C GLN A 266 -3.47 -29.61 -13.93
N LYS A 267 -2.75 -30.71 -13.65
CA LYS A 267 -2.05 -31.48 -14.68
C LYS A 267 -3.01 -32.01 -15.74
N ALA A 268 -2.63 -31.95 -17.01
CA ALA A 268 -3.35 -32.62 -18.09
C ALA A 268 -3.37 -34.15 -17.89
N ASP A 269 -2.25 -34.72 -17.45
CA ASP A 269 -2.16 -36.12 -17.01
C ASP A 269 -1.68 -36.18 -15.54
N PRO A 270 -2.59 -36.40 -14.58
CA PRO A 270 -2.24 -36.49 -13.16
C PRO A 270 -1.31 -37.66 -12.80
N SER A 271 -1.16 -38.66 -13.68
CA SER A 271 -0.30 -39.83 -13.43
C SER A 271 1.19 -39.54 -13.66
N LEU A 272 1.51 -38.46 -14.38
CA LEU A 272 2.89 -38.09 -14.67
C LEU A 272 3.50 -37.25 -13.54
N LYS A 273 4.80 -37.46 -13.30
CA LYS A 273 5.57 -36.60 -12.38
C LYS A 273 5.54 -35.15 -12.85
N LEU A 274 5.76 -34.93 -14.14
CA LEU A 274 5.70 -33.62 -14.79
C LEU A 274 4.73 -33.72 -15.98
N SER A 275 3.75 -32.82 -16.05
CA SER A 275 2.75 -32.75 -17.12
C SER A 275 2.49 -31.28 -17.48
N PRO A 276 2.16 -30.96 -18.74
CA PRO A 276 1.55 -29.66 -19.04
C PRO A 276 0.23 -29.49 -18.27
N PRO A 277 -0.25 -28.25 -18.05
CA PRO A 277 -1.56 -28.03 -17.46
C PRO A 277 -2.67 -28.52 -18.40
N LYS A 278 -3.81 -28.91 -17.84
CA LYS A 278 -5.03 -29.23 -18.60
C LYS A 278 -5.50 -28.00 -19.39
N GLU A 279 -5.49 -26.85 -18.74
CA GLU A 279 -5.75 -25.54 -19.32
C GLU A 279 -4.71 -24.56 -18.77
N PRO A 280 -3.83 -23.98 -19.61
CA PRO A 280 -2.86 -23.00 -19.15
C PRO A 280 -3.54 -21.67 -18.81
N LEU A 281 -2.96 -20.94 -17.86
CA LEU A 281 -3.35 -19.58 -17.56
C LEU A 281 -2.75 -18.65 -18.63
N VAL A 282 -3.57 -18.27 -19.61
CA VAL A 282 -3.13 -17.43 -20.73
C VAL A 282 -3.20 -15.95 -20.33
N TRP A 283 -2.09 -15.25 -20.51
CA TRP A 283 -1.92 -13.80 -20.30
C TRP A 283 -1.71 -13.09 -21.62
N TYR A 284 -2.36 -11.94 -21.82
CA TYR A 284 -2.17 -11.10 -23.00
C TYR A 284 -1.45 -9.80 -22.63
N ILE A 285 -0.27 -9.58 -23.20
CA ILE A 285 0.38 -8.26 -23.13
C ILE A 285 -0.33 -7.34 -24.13
N GLU A 286 -0.89 -6.24 -23.61
CA GLU A 286 -1.60 -5.24 -24.41
C GLU A 286 -0.67 -4.59 -25.44
N HIS A 287 -1.19 -4.28 -26.62
CA HIS A 287 -0.43 -3.68 -27.72
C HIS A 287 0.15 -2.29 -27.39
N THR A 288 -0.39 -1.60 -26.37
CA THR A 288 0.09 -0.32 -25.84
C THR A 288 1.40 -0.43 -25.06
N THR A 289 1.73 -1.63 -24.58
CA THR A 289 2.99 -1.90 -23.87
C THR A 289 4.18 -1.60 -24.78
N PRO A 290 5.10 -0.69 -24.40
CA PRO A 290 6.25 -0.34 -25.21
C PRO A 290 7.10 -1.56 -25.57
N VAL A 291 7.47 -1.70 -26.84
CA VAL A 291 8.18 -2.88 -27.37
C VAL A 291 9.43 -3.22 -26.55
N ARG A 292 10.17 -2.19 -26.12
CA ARG A 292 11.40 -2.31 -25.33
C ARG A 292 11.22 -2.99 -23.96
N PHE A 293 10.01 -3.00 -23.40
CA PHE A 293 9.71 -3.61 -22.10
C PHE A 293 9.03 -4.99 -22.20
N ARG A 294 8.51 -5.37 -23.37
CA ARG A 294 7.69 -6.58 -23.55
C ARG A 294 8.41 -7.87 -23.16
N ARG A 295 9.74 -7.96 -23.37
CA ARG A 295 10.52 -9.15 -22.97
C ARG A 295 10.53 -9.34 -21.45
N TYR A 296 10.75 -8.26 -20.69
CA TYR A 296 10.83 -8.32 -19.23
C TYR A 296 9.47 -8.54 -18.59
N VAL A 297 8.41 -7.94 -19.14
CA VAL A 297 7.04 -8.23 -18.73
C VAL A 297 6.71 -9.72 -18.91
N ARG A 298 7.04 -10.28 -20.09
CA ARG A 298 6.85 -11.71 -20.37
C ARG A 298 7.65 -12.58 -19.39
N GLU A 299 8.93 -12.28 -19.20
CA GLU A 299 9.79 -13.00 -18.27
C GLU A 299 9.23 -12.96 -16.85
N GLY A 300 8.71 -11.82 -16.40
CA GLY A 300 8.10 -11.67 -15.08
C GLY A 300 6.85 -12.54 -14.90
N ILE A 301 5.98 -12.59 -15.91
CA ILE A 301 4.79 -13.47 -15.88
C ILE A 301 5.23 -14.95 -15.90
N GLU A 302 6.13 -15.32 -16.81
CA GLU A 302 6.56 -16.70 -17.01
C GLU A 302 7.45 -17.24 -15.88
N MET A 303 8.04 -16.36 -15.04
CA MET A 303 8.87 -16.74 -13.89
C MET A 303 8.17 -17.67 -12.91
N TRP A 304 6.86 -17.52 -12.73
CA TRP A 304 6.06 -18.39 -11.86
C TRP A 304 6.00 -19.85 -12.35
N ASN A 305 6.30 -20.13 -13.62
CA ASN A 305 6.38 -21.49 -14.12
C ASN A 305 7.44 -22.32 -13.39
N ASP A 306 8.46 -21.70 -12.81
CA ASP A 306 9.48 -22.43 -12.04
C ASP A 306 8.90 -23.01 -10.75
N ALA A 307 8.02 -22.28 -10.05
CA ALA A 307 7.29 -22.78 -8.88
C ALA A 307 6.27 -23.87 -9.27
N PHE A 308 5.53 -23.68 -10.38
CA PHE A 308 4.58 -24.69 -10.85
C PHE A 308 5.28 -25.99 -11.31
N ARG A 309 6.48 -25.90 -11.87
CA ARG A 309 7.27 -27.07 -12.29
C ARG A 309 7.63 -27.96 -11.10
N GLU A 310 7.84 -27.40 -9.91
CA GLU A 310 8.14 -28.16 -8.69
C GLU A 310 6.96 -29.02 -8.21
N ILE A 311 5.73 -28.52 -8.36
CA ILE A 311 4.52 -29.33 -8.13
C ILE A 311 4.13 -30.19 -9.35
N GLY A 312 4.98 -30.22 -10.37
CA GLY A 312 4.89 -31.10 -11.52
C GLY A 312 3.97 -30.60 -12.65
N ILE A 313 3.75 -29.28 -12.74
CA ILE A 313 3.03 -28.64 -13.85
C ILE A 313 4.03 -27.81 -14.67
N ASP A 314 4.29 -28.21 -15.91
CA ASP A 314 5.21 -27.49 -16.81
C ASP A 314 4.44 -26.53 -17.72
N GLY A 315 4.76 -25.24 -17.68
CA GLY A 315 4.08 -24.22 -18.49
C GLY A 315 2.65 -23.92 -18.02
N ALA A 316 2.47 -23.75 -16.70
CA ALA A 316 1.20 -23.32 -16.11
C ALA A 316 0.73 -21.96 -16.64
N LEU A 317 1.66 -21.03 -16.89
CA LEU A 317 1.40 -19.70 -17.44
C LEU A 317 1.92 -19.62 -18.88
N GLU A 318 1.08 -19.10 -19.79
CA GLU A 318 1.39 -18.85 -21.19
C GLU A 318 1.18 -17.36 -21.51
N VAL A 319 2.16 -16.70 -22.13
CA VAL A 319 2.03 -15.29 -22.49
C VAL A 319 1.85 -15.12 -24.01
N ARG A 320 0.83 -14.36 -24.40
CA ARG A 320 0.55 -13.93 -25.78
C ARG A 320 0.69 -12.41 -25.88
N GLN A 321 0.92 -11.91 -27.09
CA GLN A 321 1.15 -10.49 -27.34
C GLN A 321 0.12 -9.99 -28.34
N GLN A 322 -0.66 -8.97 -27.95
CA GLN A 322 -1.43 -8.22 -28.94
C GLN A 322 -0.50 -7.43 -29.85
N ASP A 323 -0.78 -7.45 -31.14
CA ASP A 323 -0.02 -6.70 -32.13
C ASP A 323 -0.95 -6.00 -33.12
N ALA A 324 -1.05 -4.68 -32.96
CA ALA A 324 -1.87 -3.82 -33.81
C ALA A 324 -1.41 -3.80 -35.28
N ASN A 325 -0.14 -4.10 -35.57
CA ASN A 325 0.37 -4.11 -36.95
C ASN A 325 -0.06 -5.34 -37.72
N THR A 326 -0.05 -6.51 -37.07
CA THR A 326 -0.44 -7.79 -37.69
C THR A 326 -1.92 -8.11 -37.46
N GLY A 327 -2.58 -7.44 -36.51
CA GLY A 327 -3.93 -7.73 -36.07
C GLY A 327 -4.03 -8.92 -35.11
N ALA A 328 -2.89 -9.50 -34.68
CA ALA A 328 -2.87 -10.66 -33.81
C ALA A 328 -3.52 -10.33 -32.45
N PHE A 329 -4.53 -11.11 -32.08
CA PHE A 329 -5.29 -11.01 -30.82
C PHE A 329 -5.95 -9.65 -30.55
N MET A 330 -6.10 -8.80 -31.57
CA MET A 330 -6.75 -7.48 -31.44
C MET A 330 -8.29 -7.57 -31.36
N ASP A 331 -8.86 -8.74 -31.63
CA ASP A 331 -10.27 -9.06 -31.43
C ASP A 331 -10.63 -9.34 -29.96
N ILE A 332 -9.62 -9.65 -29.14
CA ILE A 332 -9.73 -9.88 -27.70
C ILE A 332 -9.71 -8.53 -26.98
N ASP A 333 -10.70 -8.30 -26.13
CA ASP A 333 -10.91 -7.03 -25.43
C ASP A 333 -10.30 -7.08 -24.02
N PRO A 334 -9.46 -6.11 -23.62
CA PRO A 334 -8.92 -6.02 -22.26
C PRO A 334 -9.97 -5.88 -21.15
N GLU A 335 -11.22 -5.50 -21.48
CA GLU A 335 -12.32 -5.41 -20.50
C GLU A 335 -13.20 -6.67 -20.48
N ASP A 336 -12.80 -7.72 -21.20
CA ASP A 336 -13.47 -9.01 -21.23
C ASP A 336 -12.89 -9.95 -20.17
N ALA A 337 -13.59 -10.06 -19.03
CA ALA A 337 -13.30 -10.91 -17.87
C ALA A 337 -13.19 -12.43 -18.14
N ARG A 338 -13.09 -12.83 -19.41
CA ARG A 338 -12.72 -14.19 -19.84
C ARG A 338 -11.22 -14.31 -20.14
N PHE A 339 -10.49 -13.19 -20.18
CA PHE A 339 -9.08 -13.13 -20.58
C PHE A 339 -8.30 -12.28 -19.60
N ASN A 340 -7.09 -12.72 -19.26
CA ASN A 340 -6.20 -11.98 -18.37
C ASN A 340 -5.28 -11.06 -19.17
N PHE A 341 -5.18 -9.78 -18.78
CA PHE A 341 -4.35 -8.80 -19.48
C PHE A 341 -3.25 -8.21 -18.61
N PHE A 342 -2.10 -7.97 -19.22
CA PHE A 342 -1.11 -7.02 -18.74
C PHE A 342 -1.25 -5.72 -19.56
N ARG A 343 -1.63 -4.64 -18.90
CA ARG A 343 -1.98 -3.34 -19.51
C ARG A 343 -0.96 -2.28 -19.15
N TRP A 344 -0.63 -1.44 -20.13
CA TRP A 344 0.36 -0.38 -19.95
C TRP A 344 -0.24 1.01 -20.16
N ASN A 345 -0.34 1.76 -19.06
CA ASN A 345 -0.86 3.12 -19.03
C ASN A 345 0.26 4.15 -19.14
N ALA A 346 0.25 4.91 -20.24
CA ALA A 346 1.17 6.04 -20.43
C ALA A 346 0.75 7.26 -19.58
N SER A 347 0.95 7.18 -18.26
CA SER A 347 0.61 8.21 -17.28
C SER A 347 1.76 8.44 -16.29
N SER A 348 1.73 9.54 -15.54
CA SER A 348 2.75 9.89 -14.55
C SER A 348 2.58 9.21 -13.18
N TYR A 349 1.59 8.33 -13.02
CA TYR A 349 1.40 7.60 -11.77
C TYR A 349 2.51 6.56 -11.58
N GLY A 350 3.02 6.45 -10.36
CA GLY A 350 4.08 5.51 -9.99
C GLY A 350 3.55 4.30 -9.24
N TYR A 351 2.61 3.55 -9.81
CA TYR A 351 2.22 2.25 -9.25
C TYR A 351 1.88 1.23 -10.35
N ALA A 352 1.89 -0.05 -9.97
CA ALA A 352 1.31 -1.14 -10.73
C ALA A 352 0.33 -1.87 -9.80
N ILE A 353 -0.62 -2.62 -10.35
CA ILE A 353 -1.55 -3.40 -9.54
C ILE A 353 -2.05 -4.65 -10.28
N GLY A 354 -2.13 -5.78 -9.59
CA GLY A 354 -2.65 -7.07 -10.07
C GLY A 354 -3.95 -7.54 -9.38
N PRO A 355 -5.10 -6.85 -9.53
CA PRO A 355 -6.38 -7.30 -8.97
C PRO A 355 -6.88 -8.60 -9.62
N SER A 356 -7.77 -9.30 -8.92
CA SER A 356 -8.48 -10.47 -9.43
C SER A 356 -9.95 -10.49 -9.00
N ARG A 357 -10.79 -11.18 -9.76
CA ARG A 357 -12.19 -11.46 -9.42
C ARG A 357 -12.33 -12.93 -9.05
N THR A 358 -12.87 -13.19 -7.86
CA THR A 358 -13.03 -14.55 -7.35
C THR A 358 -14.48 -15.00 -7.37
N ASN A 359 -14.72 -16.30 -7.31
CA ASN A 359 -16.00 -16.84 -6.91
C ASN A 359 -16.07 -16.82 -5.38
N PRO A 360 -16.88 -15.94 -4.76
CA PRO A 360 -16.89 -15.76 -3.31
C PRO A 360 -17.42 -16.99 -2.57
N TYR A 361 -18.02 -17.95 -3.27
CA TYR A 361 -18.48 -19.18 -2.65
C TYR A 361 -17.37 -20.21 -2.46
N THR A 362 -16.36 -20.22 -3.34
CA THR A 362 -15.36 -21.27 -3.45
C THR A 362 -13.92 -20.77 -3.26
N GLY A 363 -13.64 -19.50 -3.53
CA GLY A 363 -12.28 -18.95 -3.65
C GLY A 363 -11.63 -19.21 -5.01
N GLU A 364 -12.39 -19.63 -6.02
CA GLU A 364 -11.83 -19.80 -7.38
C GLU A 364 -11.60 -18.45 -8.03
N ILE A 365 -10.38 -18.15 -8.50
CA ILE A 365 -10.11 -16.96 -9.32
C ILE A 365 -10.70 -17.21 -10.71
N LEU A 366 -11.44 -16.22 -11.22
CA LEU A 366 -12.15 -16.28 -12.50
C LEU A 366 -11.52 -15.39 -13.57
N ASP A 367 -10.87 -14.31 -13.15
CA ASP A 367 -10.39 -13.21 -14.00
C ASP A 367 -9.32 -12.43 -13.21
N ALA A 368 -8.25 -12.01 -13.87
CA ALA A 368 -7.24 -11.14 -13.28
C ALA A 368 -6.52 -10.29 -14.33
N ASP A 369 -6.26 -9.04 -13.99
CA ASP A 369 -5.53 -8.11 -14.85
C ASP A 369 -4.40 -7.45 -14.07
N VAL A 370 -3.30 -7.15 -14.76
CA VAL A 370 -2.24 -6.27 -14.29
C VAL A 370 -2.36 -4.92 -14.99
N VAL A 371 -2.40 -3.85 -14.22
CA VAL A 371 -2.35 -2.48 -14.72
C VAL A 371 -1.04 -1.84 -14.30
N TRP A 372 -0.22 -1.49 -15.29
CA TRP A 372 1.10 -0.89 -15.09
C TRP A 372 1.11 0.56 -15.54
N HIS A 373 1.56 1.48 -14.70
CA HIS A 373 1.71 2.89 -15.07
C HIS A 373 3.16 3.22 -15.49
N GLN A 374 3.32 3.98 -16.57
CA GLN A 374 4.64 4.38 -17.08
C GLN A 374 5.44 5.23 -16.09
N GLY A 375 4.79 5.90 -15.13
CA GLY A 375 5.48 6.60 -14.05
C GLY A 375 6.35 5.68 -13.19
N LEU A 376 6.10 4.36 -13.16
CA LEU A 376 7.00 3.39 -12.50
C LEU A 376 8.40 3.40 -13.11
N THR A 377 8.49 3.51 -14.43
CA THR A 377 9.77 3.45 -15.16
C THR A 377 10.41 4.82 -15.31
N ARG A 378 10.04 5.79 -14.46
CA ARG A 378 10.54 7.16 -14.47
C ARG A 378 10.76 7.63 -13.03
N ALA A 379 11.82 8.40 -12.80
CA ALA A 379 11.94 9.14 -11.55
C ALA A 379 10.79 10.17 -11.44
N ILE A 380 9.97 10.06 -10.40
CA ILE A 380 8.90 10.99 -10.05
C ILE A 380 9.50 12.08 -9.15
N THR A 381 9.27 13.33 -9.52
CA THR A 381 10.03 14.51 -9.07
C THR A 381 9.63 15.06 -7.69
N SER A 382 8.84 14.34 -6.88
CA SER A 382 8.31 14.82 -5.58
C SER A 382 8.56 13.84 -4.42
N MET A 383 9.78 13.33 -4.30
CA MET A 383 10.12 12.17 -3.47
C MET A 383 10.07 12.39 -1.95
N LEU A 384 10.63 13.48 -1.41
CA LEU A 384 10.71 13.64 0.06
C LEU A 384 9.33 13.72 0.73
N GLY A 385 8.34 14.37 0.09
CA GLY A 385 6.98 14.50 0.64
C GLY A 385 6.26 13.16 0.71
N THR A 386 6.11 12.49 -0.44
CA THR A 386 5.44 11.17 -0.52
C THR A 386 6.15 10.13 0.34
N PHE A 387 7.48 10.13 0.34
CA PHE A 387 8.27 9.20 1.15
C PHE A 387 8.05 9.43 2.65
N VAL A 388 8.00 10.69 3.11
CA VAL A 388 7.80 11.00 4.54
C VAL A 388 6.42 10.55 5.01
N ASP A 389 5.38 10.69 4.19
CA ASP A 389 4.04 10.22 4.53
C ASP A 389 4.03 8.69 4.69
N GLU A 390 4.49 7.94 3.68
CA GLU A 390 4.57 6.48 3.71
C GLU A 390 5.46 5.98 4.86
N MET A 391 6.67 6.53 5.00
CA MET A 391 7.58 6.19 6.09
C MET A 391 6.93 6.44 7.46
N THR A 392 6.20 7.55 7.64
CA THR A 392 5.53 7.86 8.90
C THR A 392 4.41 6.85 9.19
N GLU A 393 3.56 6.55 8.23
CA GLU A 393 2.47 5.59 8.40
C GLU A 393 2.96 4.16 8.67
N GLN A 394 4.13 3.80 8.13
CA GLN A 394 4.74 2.49 8.37
C GLN A 394 5.56 2.41 9.66
N SER A 395 6.20 3.50 10.08
CA SER A 395 7.12 3.49 11.23
C SER A 395 6.42 3.67 12.58
N PHE A 396 5.16 4.11 12.57
CA PHE A 396 4.43 4.49 13.78
C PHE A 396 3.06 3.80 13.85
N ASP A 397 2.82 3.16 14.99
CA ASP A 397 1.55 2.51 15.30
C ASP A 397 0.38 3.53 15.29
N PRO A 398 -0.88 3.09 15.05
CA PRO A 398 -2.05 3.96 15.06
C PRO A 398 -2.23 4.78 16.36
N GLU A 399 -1.81 4.24 17.51
CA GLU A 399 -1.80 4.97 18.78
C GLU A 399 -0.88 6.19 18.73
N THR A 400 0.29 6.04 18.09
CA THR A 400 1.25 7.13 17.89
C THR A 400 0.75 8.15 16.87
N LEU A 401 0.11 7.70 15.78
CA LEU A 401 -0.50 8.61 14.80
C LEU A 401 -1.65 9.42 15.42
N ALA A 402 -2.45 8.80 16.30
CA ALA A 402 -3.47 9.53 17.06
C ALA A 402 -2.84 10.54 18.03
N PHE A 403 -1.73 10.19 18.69
CA PHE A 403 -0.96 11.12 19.51
C PHE A 403 -0.45 12.32 18.68
N PHE A 404 0.01 12.11 17.44
CA PHE A 404 0.42 13.20 16.55
C PHE A 404 -0.70 14.18 16.19
N ALA A 405 -1.95 13.72 16.12
CA ALA A 405 -3.09 14.60 15.85
C ALA A 405 -3.27 15.66 16.96
N GLU A 406 -2.94 15.32 18.21
CA GLU A 406 -2.96 16.24 19.36
C GLU A 406 -1.61 16.95 19.57
N HIS A 407 -0.52 16.34 19.10
CA HIS A 407 0.86 16.79 19.26
C HIS A 407 1.58 16.90 17.90
N PRO A 408 1.16 17.80 17.00
CA PRO A 408 1.66 17.84 15.62
C PRO A 408 3.15 18.20 15.50
N ASN A 409 3.78 18.69 16.57
CA ASN A 409 5.23 18.92 16.62
C ASN A 409 6.04 17.62 16.78
N TRP A 410 5.41 16.47 16.99
CA TRP A 410 6.07 15.17 16.97
C TRP A 410 6.00 14.48 15.60
N ASP A 411 5.06 14.89 14.75
CA ASP A 411 4.78 14.25 13.46
C ASP A 411 5.86 14.59 12.41
N PRO A 412 6.62 13.61 11.90
CA PRO A 412 7.64 13.86 10.87
C PRO A 412 7.09 14.57 9.63
N ARG A 413 5.84 14.30 9.23
CA ARG A 413 5.18 14.94 8.08
C ARG A 413 5.06 16.45 8.27
N VAL A 414 4.81 16.89 9.50
CA VAL A 414 4.76 18.30 9.86
C VAL A 414 6.17 18.88 10.04
N ARG A 415 7.10 18.13 10.63
CA ARG A 415 8.44 18.63 10.97
C ARG A 415 9.32 18.80 9.74
N LEU A 416 9.21 17.89 8.77
CA LEU A 416 9.96 17.90 7.52
C LEU A 416 9.30 18.77 6.43
N ALA A 417 8.04 19.17 6.61
CA ALA A 417 7.40 20.12 5.72
C ALA A 417 8.10 21.51 5.78
N PRO A 418 8.20 22.21 4.63
CA PRO A 418 8.67 23.59 4.58
C PRO A 418 7.89 24.47 5.57
N PRO A 419 8.53 25.43 6.26
CA PRO A 419 7.90 26.26 7.29
C PRO A 419 6.56 26.89 6.86
N GLU A 420 6.49 27.36 5.63
CA GLU A 420 5.32 27.99 5.01
C GLU A 420 4.15 27.01 4.75
N GLN A 421 4.41 25.70 4.72
CA GLN A 421 3.40 24.66 4.48
C GLN A 421 2.93 23.95 5.76
N ARG A 422 3.67 24.07 6.88
CA ARG A 422 3.38 23.32 8.11
C ARG A 422 1.95 23.47 8.61
N GLU A 423 1.39 24.68 8.59
CA GLU A 423 0.00 24.92 9.03
C GLU A 423 -1.02 24.22 8.12
N LEU A 424 -0.76 24.20 6.80
CA LEU A 424 -1.62 23.51 5.84
C LEU A 424 -1.56 22.00 6.04
N VAL A 425 -0.34 21.43 6.20
CA VAL A 425 -0.15 20.00 6.46
C VAL A 425 -0.85 19.60 7.76
N GLN A 426 -0.64 20.34 8.85
CA GLN A 426 -1.34 20.11 10.13
C GLN A 426 -2.86 20.13 9.98
N ARG A 427 -3.40 21.11 9.25
CA ARG A 427 -4.84 21.20 9.01
C ARG A 427 -5.37 20.01 8.22
N ASN A 428 -4.65 19.55 7.19
CA ASN A 428 -5.05 18.40 6.39
C ASN A 428 -5.07 17.13 7.23
N LEU A 429 -4.02 16.88 8.01
CA LEU A 429 -3.93 15.75 8.93
C LEU A 429 -5.05 15.78 9.99
N ALA A 430 -5.37 16.96 10.52
CA ALA A 430 -6.48 17.10 11.47
C ALA A 430 -7.85 16.79 10.84
N LEU A 431 -8.07 17.19 9.57
CA LEU A 431 -9.28 16.85 8.84
C LEU A 431 -9.38 15.36 8.55
N GLU A 432 -8.27 14.70 8.25
CA GLU A 432 -8.22 13.24 8.06
C GLU A 432 -8.54 12.52 9.38
N ALA A 433 -7.91 12.91 10.48
CA ALA A 433 -8.21 12.35 11.81
C ALA A 433 -9.69 12.58 12.20
N GLN A 434 -10.26 13.75 11.88
CA GLN A 434 -11.68 14.03 12.13
C GLN A 434 -12.58 13.12 11.29
N LYS A 435 -12.32 12.98 9.98
CA LYS A 435 -13.04 12.03 9.13
C LYS A 435 -12.98 10.63 9.73
N VAL A 436 -11.83 10.23 10.28
CA VAL A 436 -11.70 8.92 10.92
C VAL A 436 -12.64 8.75 12.11
N SER A 437 -12.77 9.79 12.94
CA SER A 437 -13.63 9.77 14.13
C SER A 437 -15.14 9.86 13.85
N GLU A 438 -15.54 10.39 12.69
CA GLU A 438 -16.95 10.65 12.35
C GLU A 438 -17.69 9.44 11.75
N HIS A 439 -16.98 8.42 11.28
CA HIS A 439 -17.61 7.22 10.74
C HIS A 439 -17.97 6.24 11.88
N GLU A 440 -19.02 5.43 11.70
CA GLU A 440 -19.38 4.35 12.63
C GLU A 440 -18.61 3.06 12.34
N LEU A 441 -18.21 2.32 13.39
CA LEU A 441 -17.66 0.95 13.30
C LEU A 441 -18.70 0.02 12.63
N GLY A 442 -18.68 -0.05 11.30
CA GLY A 442 -19.65 -0.81 10.50
C GLY A 442 -20.02 -0.17 9.17
N ASP A 443 -19.74 1.13 8.96
CA ASP A 443 -19.81 1.74 7.62
C ASP A 443 -18.78 1.07 6.70
N ARG A 444 -19.07 0.83 5.42
CA ARG A 444 -18.07 0.30 4.45
C ARG A 444 -16.94 1.29 4.16
N GLU A 445 -17.18 2.57 4.39
CA GLU A 445 -16.18 3.64 4.20
C GLU A 445 -15.50 4.03 5.53
N HIS A 446 -15.85 3.38 6.65
CA HIS A 446 -15.22 3.67 7.94
C HIS A 446 -13.73 3.35 7.87
N PRO A 447 -12.81 4.23 8.28
CA PRO A 447 -11.37 3.99 8.13
C PRO A 447 -10.88 2.70 8.77
N TRP A 448 -11.49 2.23 9.86
CA TRP A 448 -11.13 0.91 10.42
C TRP A 448 -11.81 -0.26 9.73
N SER A 449 -12.95 -0.03 9.07
CA SER A 449 -13.61 -1.06 8.27
C SER A 449 -13.07 -1.10 6.86
N CYS A 450 -12.58 0.03 6.32
CA CYS A 450 -11.85 0.17 5.08
C CYS A 450 -10.43 -0.31 5.34
N MET A 451 -9.85 -0.10 6.52
CA MET A 451 -8.71 -0.89 6.95
C MET A 451 -9.12 -2.36 7.03
N SER A 452 -10.24 -2.80 7.64
CA SER A 452 -10.60 -4.25 7.70
C SER A 452 -11.12 -4.92 6.43
N SER A 453 -11.71 -4.18 5.49
CA SER A 453 -12.22 -4.65 4.21
C SER A 453 -11.24 -4.37 3.08
N ASN A 454 -10.32 -3.42 3.27
CA ASN A 454 -9.10 -3.23 2.50
C ASN A 454 -7.87 -3.76 3.25
N HIS A 455 -7.98 -4.66 4.26
CA HIS A 455 -6.82 -5.18 5.03
C HIS A 455 -5.98 -6.19 4.23
N MET A 456 -6.25 -6.22 2.93
CA MET A 456 -5.44 -6.80 1.90
C MET A 456 -4.58 -5.72 1.19
N ASN A 457 -4.53 -4.49 1.75
CA ASN A 457 -3.88 -3.27 1.26
C ASN A 457 -3.89 -3.17 -0.26
N ALA A 458 -5.04 -2.74 -0.77
CA ALA A 458 -5.32 -2.58 -2.19
C ALA A 458 -4.44 -1.52 -2.88
N ALA A 459 -3.60 -0.77 -2.16
CA ALA A 459 -2.66 0.17 -2.77
C ALA A 459 -1.25 -0.41 -2.80
N CYS A 460 -0.88 -0.99 -3.94
CA CYS A 460 0.51 -1.29 -4.23
C CYS A 460 1.28 0.02 -4.43
N THR A 461 2.16 0.36 -3.48
CA THR A 461 3.02 1.56 -3.55
C THR A 461 4.43 1.23 -4.07
N ILE A 462 4.66 0.01 -4.58
CA ILE A 462 5.97 -0.47 -5.05
C ILE A 462 6.65 0.54 -6.01
N GLY A 463 5.86 1.25 -6.81
CA GLY A 463 6.37 2.20 -7.78
C GLY A 463 6.85 3.55 -7.23
N ASN A 464 6.37 3.99 -6.06
CA ASN A 464 6.88 5.20 -5.42
C ASN A 464 8.36 5.02 -5.05
N MET A 465 8.74 3.83 -4.58
CA MET A 465 10.15 3.52 -4.37
C MET A 465 10.89 3.23 -5.65
N LEU A 466 10.32 2.53 -6.65
CA LEU A 466 11.07 2.32 -7.89
C LEU A 466 11.53 3.66 -8.46
N SER A 467 10.71 4.71 -8.34
CA SER A 467 11.12 6.07 -8.65
C SER A 467 12.32 6.55 -7.79
N VAL A 468 12.35 6.27 -6.49
CA VAL A 468 13.46 6.61 -5.59
C VAL A 468 14.72 5.82 -5.95
N ASP A 469 14.62 4.50 -6.07
CA ASP A 469 15.71 3.61 -6.43
C ASP A 469 16.25 3.91 -7.83
N LEU A 470 15.39 4.28 -8.80
CA LEU A 470 15.80 4.81 -10.10
C LEU A 470 16.59 6.10 -9.96
N SER A 471 16.20 7.00 -9.06
CA SER A 471 16.92 8.24 -8.81
C SER A 471 18.28 8.01 -8.17
N ILE A 472 18.39 7.01 -7.28
CA ILE A 472 19.66 6.59 -6.68
C ILE A 472 20.53 5.89 -7.73
N ALA A 473 19.96 5.00 -8.54
CA ALA A 473 20.66 4.29 -9.60
C ALA A 473 21.18 5.24 -10.68
N ASP A 474 20.40 6.25 -11.07
CA ASP A 474 20.82 7.31 -11.99
C ASP A 474 21.99 8.12 -11.42
N ALA A 475 21.91 8.51 -10.14
CA ALA A 475 23.00 9.19 -9.45
C ALA A 475 24.26 8.32 -9.32
N ALA A 476 24.11 7.03 -9.03
CA ALA A 476 25.20 6.08 -8.96
C ALA A 476 25.84 5.82 -10.33
N LEU A 477 25.04 5.78 -11.41
CA LEU A 477 25.52 5.73 -12.78
C LEU A 477 26.34 6.99 -13.11
N ALA A 478 25.82 8.19 -12.81
CA ALA A 478 26.52 9.46 -13.04
C ALA A 478 27.87 9.51 -12.27
N ALA A 479 27.88 9.02 -11.03
CA ALA A 479 29.10 8.90 -10.22
C ALA A 479 30.04 7.74 -10.65
N GLY A 480 29.79 7.07 -11.78
CA GLY A 480 30.61 5.97 -12.29
C GLY A 480 30.62 4.71 -11.42
N MET A 481 29.60 4.54 -10.56
CA MET A 481 29.45 3.40 -9.65
C MET A 481 28.64 2.25 -10.27
N MET A 482 27.88 2.53 -11.32
CA MET A 482 27.06 1.54 -12.03
C MET A 482 27.37 1.58 -13.52
N GLY A 483 27.65 0.43 -14.11
CA GLY A 483 27.93 0.31 -15.55
C GLY A 483 29.28 0.90 -15.97
N ASP A 484 29.60 0.71 -17.24
CA ASP A 484 30.76 1.24 -17.95
C ASP A 484 30.33 1.90 -19.28
N GLU A 485 31.28 2.41 -20.06
CA GLU A 485 31.01 3.07 -21.36
C GLU A 485 30.29 2.17 -22.38
N ASN A 486 30.29 0.84 -22.20
CA ASN A 486 29.64 -0.12 -23.10
C ASN A 486 28.29 -0.61 -22.58
N THR A 487 27.82 -0.09 -21.44
CA THR A 487 26.58 -0.52 -20.82
C THR A 487 25.39 -0.14 -21.70
N GLU A 488 24.60 -1.13 -22.09
CA GLU A 488 23.36 -0.90 -22.82
C GLU A 488 22.36 -0.17 -21.92
N LEU A 489 21.74 0.88 -22.44
CA LEU A 489 20.80 1.71 -21.69
C LEU A 489 19.36 1.47 -22.16
N LEU A 490 18.44 1.44 -21.20
CA LEU A 490 17.00 1.36 -21.40
C LEU A 490 16.36 2.62 -20.77
N ASP A 491 15.93 3.55 -21.61
CA ASP A 491 15.42 4.89 -21.21
C ASP A 491 16.42 5.70 -20.35
N GLY A 492 17.73 5.56 -20.61
CA GLY A 492 18.80 6.33 -19.95
C GLY A 492 19.43 5.67 -18.73
N ILE A 493 18.86 4.54 -18.27
CA ILE A 493 19.35 3.75 -17.13
C ILE A 493 19.92 2.42 -17.65
N PRO A 494 20.90 1.78 -16.97
CA PRO A 494 21.41 0.47 -17.38
C PRO A 494 20.30 -0.56 -17.62
N GLU A 495 20.35 -1.25 -18.76
CA GLU A 495 19.35 -2.22 -19.19
C GLU A 495 19.19 -3.36 -18.18
N ASN A 496 20.31 -3.84 -17.63
CA ASN A 496 20.33 -4.88 -16.59
C ASN A 496 19.70 -4.41 -15.27
N TYR A 497 19.68 -3.12 -14.97
CA TYR A 497 18.93 -2.58 -13.84
C TYR A 497 17.43 -2.49 -14.16
N MET A 498 17.08 -1.72 -15.20
CA MET A 498 15.68 -1.40 -15.52
C MET A 498 14.89 -2.65 -15.93
N GLY A 499 15.52 -3.54 -16.72
CA GLY A 499 14.93 -4.80 -17.15
C GLY A 499 14.63 -5.75 -15.99
N GLU A 500 15.57 -5.90 -15.06
CA GLU A 500 15.39 -6.74 -13.87
C GLU A 500 14.28 -6.21 -12.96
N MET A 501 14.20 -4.89 -12.74
CA MET A 501 13.13 -4.29 -11.95
C MET A 501 11.75 -4.49 -12.61
N ILE A 502 11.64 -4.31 -13.93
CA ILE A 502 10.38 -4.56 -14.66
C ILE A 502 9.97 -6.03 -14.55
N ARG A 503 10.92 -6.95 -14.70
CA ARG A 503 10.70 -8.39 -14.57
C ARG A 503 10.22 -8.76 -13.15
N TYR A 504 10.89 -8.27 -12.12
CA TYR A 504 10.56 -8.50 -10.71
C TYR A 504 9.15 -7.98 -10.37
N ILE A 505 8.82 -6.73 -10.72
CA ILE A 505 7.50 -6.17 -10.39
C ILE A 505 6.40 -6.82 -11.22
N SER A 506 6.68 -7.17 -12.49
CA SER A 506 5.71 -7.95 -13.28
C SER A 506 5.42 -9.30 -12.61
N ALA A 507 6.44 -9.97 -12.05
CA ALA A 507 6.25 -11.20 -11.26
C ALA A 507 5.46 -10.94 -9.97
N HIS A 508 5.73 -9.83 -9.27
CA HIS A 508 5.01 -9.40 -8.07
C HIS A 508 3.50 -9.25 -8.34
N GLU A 509 3.13 -8.48 -9.36
CA GLU A 509 1.71 -8.24 -9.69
C GLU A 509 1.01 -9.55 -10.11
N VAL A 510 1.70 -10.40 -10.88
CA VAL A 510 1.18 -11.73 -11.24
C VAL A 510 1.03 -12.62 -10.00
N GLY A 511 1.88 -12.47 -8.99
CA GLY A 511 1.75 -13.17 -7.72
C GLY A 511 0.43 -12.85 -7.01
N HIS A 512 0.00 -11.58 -7.02
CA HIS A 512 -1.35 -11.21 -6.56
C HIS A 512 -2.45 -11.87 -7.40
N CYS A 513 -2.27 -11.90 -8.72
CA CYS A 513 -3.20 -12.58 -9.63
C CYS A 513 -3.21 -14.10 -9.45
N LEU A 514 -2.19 -14.71 -8.82
CA LEU A 514 -2.18 -16.12 -8.41
C LEU A 514 -2.76 -16.35 -7.01
N GLY A 515 -3.14 -15.28 -6.31
CA GLY A 515 -3.77 -15.31 -5.01
C GLY A 515 -2.85 -15.01 -3.82
N LEU A 516 -1.59 -14.61 -4.04
CA LEU A 516 -0.63 -14.39 -2.95
C LEU A 516 -0.72 -12.99 -2.34
N GLN A 517 -0.61 -12.93 -1.02
CA GLN A 517 -0.45 -11.67 -0.29
C GLN A 517 0.99 -11.17 -0.36
N HIS A 518 1.17 -9.89 -0.05
CA HIS A 518 2.48 -9.37 0.28
C HIS A 518 3.13 -10.14 1.44
N ASN A 519 4.43 -10.37 1.36
CA ASN A 519 5.26 -10.92 2.43
C ASN A 519 6.47 -10.00 2.65
N MET A 520 6.36 -9.05 3.57
CA MET A 520 7.35 -7.97 3.72
C MET A 520 8.55 -8.35 4.59
N ALA A 521 8.77 -9.65 4.77
CA ALA A 521 9.93 -10.22 5.46
C ALA A 521 10.81 -11.07 4.53
N ALA A 522 10.50 -11.11 3.24
CA ALA A 522 11.19 -11.95 2.26
C ALA A 522 12.55 -11.40 1.85
N SER A 523 12.81 -10.10 2.05
CA SER A 523 14.13 -9.48 1.96
C SER A 523 15.17 -10.15 2.88
N THR A 524 14.72 -10.75 3.99
CA THR A 524 15.60 -11.32 5.03
C THR A 524 16.18 -12.72 4.72
N TYR A 525 16.12 -13.17 3.47
CA TYR A 525 16.56 -14.51 3.07
C TYR A 525 18.08 -14.68 2.94
N ARG A 526 18.74 -13.88 2.08
CA ARG A 526 20.20 -13.95 1.85
C ARG A 526 20.91 -12.71 2.36
N SER A 527 22.16 -12.82 2.77
CA SER A 527 22.96 -11.64 3.14
C SER A 527 23.33 -10.81 1.91
N LEU A 528 23.65 -9.53 2.09
CA LEU A 528 24.07 -8.68 0.98
C LEU A 528 25.41 -9.14 0.38
N GLU A 529 26.30 -9.70 1.19
CA GLU A 529 27.56 -10.28 0.75
C GLU A 529 27.34 -11.52 -0.12
N GLU A 530 26.38 -12.38 0.24
CA GLU A 530 25.99 -13.52 -0.59
C GLU A 530 25.44 -13.05 -1.93
N MET A 531 24.53 -12.06 -1.93
CA MET A 531 23.96 -11.49 -3.15
C MET A 531 25.02 -10.90 -4.08
N ASN A 532 26.10 -10.36 -3.52
CA ASN A 532 27.18 -9.68 -4.24
C ASN A 532 28.46 -10.54 -4.28
N SER A 533 28.30 -11.82 -4.59
CA SER A 533 29.39 -12.79 -4.75
C SER A 533 29.46 -13.36 -6.17
N GLU A 534 30.63 -13.84 -6.60
CA GLU A 534 30.83 -14.41 -7.96
C GLU A 534 29.99 -15.69 -8.18
N ASP A 535 29.69 -16.41 -7.11
CA ASP A 535 29.02 -17.73 -7.13
C ASP A 535 27.50 -17.62 -6.87
N ILE A 536 26.93 -16.42 -6.93
CA ILE A 536 25.50 -16.22 -6.64
C ILE A 536 24.61 -16.96 -7.66
N GLU A 537 23.85 -17.95 -7.18
CA GLU A 537 22.88 -18.71 -7.98
C GLU A 537 21.47 -18.61 -7.41
N GLY A 538 20.47 -18.50 -8.29
CA GLY A 538 19.06 -18.52 -7.94
C GLY A 538 18.54 -17.28 -7.22
N ALA A 539 17.37 -17.41 -6.59
CA ALA A 539 16.66 -16.29 -5.96
C ALA A 539 17.51 -15.58 -4.88
N THR A 540 17.56 -14.25 -4.94
CA THR A 540 18.22 -13.44 -3.89
C THR A 540 17.32 -13.20 -2.69
N THR A 541 16.00 -13.35 -2.86
CA THR A 541 14.99 -13.02 -1.86
C THR A 541 14.05 -14.20 -1.66
N ALA A 542 13.37 -14.29 -0.51
CA ALA A 542 12.50 -15.42 -0.21
C ALA A 542 11.27 -15.45 -1.12
N SER A 543 10.75 -14.27 -1.46
CA SER A 543 9.54 -14.05 -2.24
C SER A 543 9.68 -12.83 -3.13
N VAL A 544 9.01 -12.83 -4.28
CA VAL A 544 8.78 -11.61 -5.07
C VAL A 544 7.69 -10.72 -4.46
N MET A 545 6.92 -11.21 -3.48
CA MET A 545 5.79 -10.51 -2.86
C MET A 545 6.18 -9.47 -1.78
N ASP A 546 7.46 -9.14 -1.67
CA ASP A 546 7.97 -8.08 -0.81
C ASP A 546 8.16 -6.79 -1.64
N TYR A 547 8.44 -5.65 -1.00
CA TYR A 547 8.83 -4.38 -1.61
C TYR A 547 10.32 -4.14 -1.41
N ILE A 548 11.13 -4.78 -2.26
CA ILE A 548 12.57 -4.91 -2.03
C ILE A 548 13.31 -3.73 -2.68
N ALA A 549 14.23 -3.13 -1.93
CA ALA A 549 15.10 -2.11 -2.50
C ALA A 549 16.10 -2.72 -3.48
N ALA A 550 16.37 -2.04 -4.59
CA ALA A 550 17.30 -2.51 -5.60
C ALA A 550 18.69 -2.78 -4.98
N ASN A 551 19.29 -3.93 -5.28
CA ASN A 551 20.61 -4.30 -4.76
C ASN A 551 21.72 -3.50 -5.46
N ILE A 552 22.02 -2.30 -4.97
CA ILE A 552 23.16 -1.48 -5.41
C ILE A 552 24.30 -1.74 -4.43
N ASN A 553 25.33 -2.47 -4.85
CA ASN A 553 26.44 -2.83 -3.99
C ASN A 553 27.27 -1.58 -3.61
N HIS A 554 27.47 -1.38 -2.32
CA HIS A 554 28.35 -0.36 -1.80
C HIS A 554 29.07 -0.82 -0.54
N GLU A 555 30.41 -0.78 -0.58
CA GLU A 555 31.32 -1.17 0.52
C GLU A 555 31.27 -2.65 0.95
N LEU A 556 30.70 -3.55 0.14
CA LEU A 556 30.65 -5.00 0.44
C LEU A 556 31.59 -5.84 -0.45
N GLY A 557 32.32 -5.22 -1.37
CA GLY A 557 33.22 -5.88 -2.33
C GLY A 557 33.14 -5.23 -3.71
N GLU A 558 33.85 -5.78 -4.70
CA GLU A 558 33.86 -5.27 -6.07
C GLU A 558 32.75 -5.87 -6.96
N VAL A 559 32.18 -7.01 -6.56
CA VAL A 559 31.20 -7.75 -7.38
C VAL A 559 29.82 -7.15 -7.20
N GLN A 560 29.20 -6.71 -8.29
CA GLN A 560 27.79 -6.32 -8.31
C GLN A 560 26.94 -7.55 -8.67
N GLY A 561 26.10 -7.99 -7.74
CA GLY A 561 25.11 -9.03 -7.98
C GLY A 561 23.90 -8.53 -8.80
N PRO A 562 22.86 -9.37 -8.98
CA PRO A 562 21.60 -8.94 -9.58
C PRO A 562 20.99 -7.75 -8.83
N PHE A 563 20.42 -6.77 -9.54
CA PHE A 563 19.75 -5.61 -8.94
C PHE A 563 18.38 -5.97 -8.39
N ALA A 564 17.71 -6.96 -8.98
CA ALA A 564 16.51 -7.59 -8.45
C ALA A 564 16.62 -9.12 -8.51
N THR A 565 15.82 -9.84 -7.70
CA THR A 565 15.87 -11.31 -7.70
C THR A 565 15.67 -11.89 -9.10
N PRO A 566 16.52 -12.82 -9.57
CA PRO A 566 16.45 -13.36 -10.93
C PRO A 566 15.28 -14.34 -11.15
N GLU A 567 14.79 -14.96 -10.08
CA GLU A 567 13.71 -15.95 -10.10
C GLU A 567 12.85 -15.86 -8.82
N VAL A 568 11.72 -16.58 -8.82
CA VAL A 568 10.85 -16.73 -7.64
C VAL A 568 11.58 -17.50 -6.53
N GLY A 569 11.39 -17.03 -5.30
CA GLY A 569 12.13 -17.51 -4.14
C GLY A 569 11.56 -18.77 -3.49
N PRO A 570 12.24 -19.30 -2.46
CA PRO A 570 11.79 -20.48 -1.72
C PRO A 570 10.38 -20.31 -1.13
N TYR A 571 10.03 -19.14 -0.60
CA TYR A 571 8.67 -18.88 -0.09
C TYR A 571 7.64 -18.97 -1.20
N ASP A 572 7.91 -18.39 -2.38
CA ASP A 572 6.99 -18.42 -3.52
C ASP A 572 6.71 -19.86 -3.95
N ARG A 573 7.76 -20.68 -4.07
CA ARG A 573 7.68 -22.10 -4.41
C ARG A 573 6.86 -22.88 -3.37
N TRP A 574 7.13 -22.64 -2.09
CA TRP A 574 6.41 -23.24 -0.97
C TRP A 574 4.93 -22.82 -0.92
N ALA A 575 4.65 -21.53 -1.15
CA ALA A 575 3.29 -21.01 -1.20
C ALA A 575 2.49 -21.60 -2.36
N ILE A 576 3.10 -21.72 -3.55
CA ILE A 576 2.49 -22.42 -4.70
C ILE A 576 2.28 -23.90 -4.39
N ALA A 577 3.19 -24.56 -3.67
CA ALA A 577 2.99 -25.93 -3.23
C ALA A 577 1.78 -26.09 -2.29
N PHE A 578 1.58 -25.15 -1.36
CA PHE A 578 0.41 -25.11 -0.51
C PHE A 578 -0.89 -24.82 -1.30
N GLY A 579 -0.86 -23.81 -2.18
CA GLY A 579 -2.04 -23.35 -2.89
C GLY A 579 -2.48 -24.29 -4.01
N TYR A 580 -1.55 -24.85 -4.77
CA TYR A 580 -1.80 -25.58 -6.01
C TYR A 580 -1.36 -27.06 -5.97
N GLY A 581 -0.64 -27.48 -4.93
CA GLY A 581 -0.24 -28.87 -4.73
C GLY A 581 -1.39 -29.81 -4.33
N PRO A 582 -1.11 -31.13 -4.29
CA PRO A 582 -2.10 -32.16 -3.98
C PRO A 582 -2.55 -32.10 -2.51
N GLU A 583 -3.86 -32.31 -2.29
CA GLU A 583 -4.49 -32.29 -0.95
C GLU A 583 -3.79 -33.17 0.09
N SER A 584 -3.28 -34.32 -0.34
CA SER A 584 -2.66 -35.33 0.52
C SER A 584 -1.32 -34.89 1.11
N GLU A 585 -0.69 -33.86 0.57
CA GLU A 585 0.67 -33.43 0.96
C GLU A 585 0.67 -32.14 1.79
N ILE A 586 -0.47 -31.46 1.91
CA ILE A 586 -0.58 -30.12 2.52
C ILE A 586 -0.09 -30.09 3.97
N GLU A 587 -0.36 -31.14 4.76
CA GLU A 587 0.11 -31.20 6.15
C GLU A 587 1.63 -31.28 6.23
N GLU A 588 2.30 -31.97 5.30
CA GLU A 588 3.76 -32.02 5.23
C GLU A 588 4.34 -30.71 4.70
N VAL A 589 3.69 -30.09 3.71
CA VAL A 589 4.07 -28.75 3.22
C VAL A 589 4.02 -27.75 4.38
N LEU A 590 2.95 -27.72 5.17
CA LEU A 590 2.78 -26.77 6.27
C LEU A 590 3.81 -26.93 7.40
N LYS A 591 4.37 -28.12 7.60
CA LYS A 591 5.47 -28.34 8.57
C LYS A 591 6.76 -27.63 8.18
N GLN A 592 6.92 -27.29 6.90
CA GLN A 592 8.09 -26.56 6.39
C GLN A 592 8.03 -25.06 6.71
N SER A 593 6.98 -24.57 7.37
CA SER A 593 6.81 -23.13 7.68
C SER A 593 7.95 -22.50 8.49
N GLN A 594 8.79 -23.32 9.14
CA GLN A 594 9.96 -22.87 9.90
C GLN A 594 11.29 -23.08 9.17
N GLU A 595 11.27 -23.59 7.94
CA GLU A 595 12.48 -23.74 7.12
C GLU A 595 13.00 -22.36 6.66
N PRO A 596 14.33 -22.21 6.47
CA PRO A 596 14.92 -20.98 5.95
C PRO A 596 14.25 -20.55 4.63
N GLY A 597 13.82 -19.28 4.58
CA GLY A 597 13.14 -18.74 3.40
C GLY A 597 11.63 -18.98 3.36
N HIS A 598 10.99 -19.61 4.36
CA HIS A 598 9.53 -19.80 4.41
C HIS A 598 8.81 -18.86 5.40
N LEU A 599 9.51 -17.89 5.98
CA LEU A 599 8.92 -16.92 6.90
C LEU A 599 7.82 -16.11 6.19
N PHE A 600 6.64 -16.07 6.79
CA PHE A 600 5.54 -15.18 6.38
C PHE A 600 5.17 -14.23 7.51
N ILE A 601 5.23 -12.93 7.20
CA ILE A 601 4.65 -11.88 8.03
C ILE A 601 3.71 -11.04 7.14
N PRO A 602 2.41 -10.93 7.48
CA PRO A 602 1.47 -10.18 6.66
C PRO A 602 1.79 -8.68 6.70
N GLN A 603 1.52 -7.98 5.60
CA GLN A 603 1.73 -6.54 5.49
C GLN A 603 1.03 -5.71 6.60
N SER A 604 -0.08 -6.19 7.15
CA SER A 604 -0.78 -5.53 8.27
C SER A 604 0.13 -5.35 9.50
N GLU A 605 1.08 -6.26 9.72
CA GLU A 605 2.04 -6.16 10.83
C GLU A 605 3.06 -5.03 10.63
N ILE A 606 3.12 -4.36 9.47
CA ILE A 606 3.89 -3.12 9.34
C ILE A 606 3.25 -2.03 10.22
N THR A 607 1.92 -1.90 10.14
CA THR A 607 1.16 -0.87 10.84
C THR A 607 0.85 -1.25 12.29
N PHE A 608 0.62 -2.54 12.57
CA PHE A 608 0.17 -3.00 13.89
C PHE A 608 1.23 -3.81 14.67
N GLY A 609 2.33 -4.17 14.02
CA GLY A 609 3.30 -5.12 14.54
C GLY A 609 4.57 -4.49 15.10
N SER A 610 5.43 -5.38 15.62
CA SER A 610 6.68 -5.00 16.28
C SER A 610 7.93 -5.63 15.67
N ASP A 611 7.78 -6.40 14.59
CA ASP A 611 8.86 -7.19 14.01
C ASP A 611 9.73 -6.34 13.08
N PRO A 612 11.03 -6.17 13.37
CA PRO A 612 11.91 -5.34 12.54
C PRO A 612 12.21 -5.94 11.16
N ARG A 613 11.84 -7.20 10.93
CA ARG A 613 11.96 -7.86 9.61
C ARG A 613 10.82 -7.50 8.68
N ASN A 614 9.72 -6.97 9.21
CA ASN A 614 8.52 -6.63 8.43
C ASN A 614 8.54 -5.14 8.10
N VAL A 615 9.42 -4.76 7.19
CA VAL A 615 9.61 -3.38 6.74
C VAL A 615 9.67 -3.40 5.22
N THR A 616 9.13 -2.36 4.57
CA THR A 616 9.32 -2.24 3.13
C THR A 616 10.63 -1.52 2.86
N TRP A 617 11.16 -1.75 1.65
CA TRP A 617 12.31 -1.03 1.11
C TRP A 617 13.64 -1.35 1.80
N ASP A 618 13.74 -2.53 2.39
CA ASP A 618 15.01 -3.08 2.83
C ASP A 618 15.50 -4.17 1.87
N ASN A 619 16.67 -4.71 2.18
CA ASN A 619 17.23 -5.87 1.50
C ASN A 619 18.20 -6.58 2.46
N GLY A 620 18.48 -7.85 2.25
CA GLY A 620 19.46 -8.60 3.03
C GLY A 620 18.93 -9.23 4.33
N ALA A 621 19.48 -10.39 4.68
CA ALA A 621 19.19 -11.14 5.91
C ALA A 621 19.41 -10.33 7.20
N ASP A 622 20.32 -9.35 7.14
CA ASP A 622 20.48 -8.31 8.14
C ASP A 622 20.14 -6.96 7.50
N ASN A 623 18.92 -6.46 7.73
CA ASN A 623 18.49 -5.17 7.20
C ASN A 623 19.12 -3.96 7.90
N MET A 624 19.79 -4.12 9.06
CA MET A 624 20.70 -3.08 9.58
C MET A 624 21.96 -2.96 8.74
N ASN A 625 22.50 -4.09 8.24
CA ASN A 625 23.65 -4.06 7.33
C ASN A 625 23.28 -3.33 6.03
N PHE A 626 22.07 -3.57 5.51
CA PHE A 626 21.53 -2.79 4.40
C PHE A 626 21.37 -1.31 4.73
N ALA A 627 20.77 -0.97 5.87
CA ALA A 627 20.63 0.43 6.28
C ALA A 627 22.00 1.13 6.33
N ARG A 628 23.06 0.46 6.80
CA ARG A 628 24.45 0.96 6.81
C ARG A 628 24.99 1.16 5.40
N SER A 629 24.95 0.13 4.55
CA SER A 629 25.46 0.19 3.17
C SER A 629 24.73 1.27 2.35
N ARG A 630 23.40 1.30 2.43
CA ARG A 630 22.56 2.30 1.74
C ARG A 630 22.82 3.71 2.24
N LEU A 631 23.01 3.89 3.55
CA LEU A 631 23.33 5.20 4.12
C LEU A 631 24.71 5.69 3.67
N SER A 632 25.71 4.81 3.66
CA SER A 632 27.06 5.10 3.17
C SER A 632 27.05 5.50 1.69
N LEU A 633 26.26 4.78 0.87
CA LEU A 633 26.06 5.09 -0.55
C LEU A 633 25.55 6.52 -0.74
N VAL A 634 24.46 6.90 -0.06
CA VAL A 634 23.89 8.24 -0.24
C VAL A 634 24.74 9.34 0.40
N GLN A 635 25.59 9.03 1.39
CA GLN A 635 26.59 9.97 1.90
C GLN A 635 27.67 10.25 0.85
N LYS A 636 28.16 9.21 0.15
CA LYS A 636 29.09 9.37 -0.97
C LYS A 636 28.46 10.21 -2.09
N LEU A 637 27.28 9.82 -2.58
CA LEU A 637 26.60 10.51 -3.67
C LEU A 637 26.32 11.99 -3.33
N ARG A 638 25.98 12.30 -2.08
CA ARG A 638 25.81 13.68 -1.61
C ARG A 638 27.11 14.48 -1.64
N GLY A 639 28.24 13.85 -1.34
CA GLY A 639 29.56 14.47 -1.39
C GLY A 639 30.03 14.78 -2.82
N GLU A 640 29.61 13.96 -3.79
CA GLU A 640 29.96 14.10 -5.22
C GLU A 640 28.88 14.86 -6.02
N LEU A 641 27.79 15.28 -5.37
CA LEU A 641 26.60 15.83 -6.02
C LEU A 641 26.89 17.02 -6.94
N LEU A 642 27.74 17.96 -6.51
CA LEU A 642 28.06 19.16 -7.30
C LEU A 642 29.14 18.94 -8.36
N THR A 643 29.85 17.81 -8.32
CA THR A 643 31.05 17.58 -9.15
C THR A 643 30.86 16.49 -10.18
N GLU A 644 30.30 15.34 -9.79
CA GLU A 644 30.19 14.15 -10.66
C GLU A 644 28.74 13.87 -11.09
N ILE A 645 27.74 14.43 -10.40
CA ILE A 645 26.32 14.06 -10.60
C ILE A 645 25.52 15.14 -11.33
N VAL A 646 25.79 16.42 -11.07
CA VAL A 646 25.14 17.54 -11.76
C VAL A 646 26.07 18.09 -12.81
N ASP A 647 25.69 17.96 -14.07
CA ASP A 647 26.52 18.28 -15.23
C ASP A 647 26.57 19.78 -15.55
N ASP A 648 27.66 20.20 -16.21
CA ASP A 648 27.80 21.55 -16.77
C ASP A 648 26.66 21.86 -17.75
N GLY A 649 25.82 22.83 -17.40
CA GLY A 649 24.67 23.26 -18.20
C GLY A 649 23.32 22.76 -17.69
N GLU A 650 23.29 21.87 -16.69
CA GLU A 650 22.07 21.53 -15.96
C GLU A 650 21.61 22.65 -15.02
N SER A 651 20.33 22.58 -14.64
CA SER A 651 19.76 23.52 -13.66
C SER A 651 20.16 23.13 -12.25
N TRP A 652 20.46 24.12 -11.40
CA TRP A 652 20.66 23.90 -9.95
C TRP A 652 19.43 23.34 -9.22
N SER A 653 18.23 23.34 -9.85
CA SER A 653 17.08 22.58 -9.34
C SER A 653 17.35 21.08 -9.27
N GLU A 654 18.21 20.55 -10.15
CA GLU A 654 18.58 19.14 -10.15
C GLU A 654 19.38 18.76 -8.90
N ALA A 655 20.36 19.60 -8.52
CA ALA A 655 21.09 19.44 -7.27
C ALA A 655 20.14 19.39 -6.06
N ARG A 656 19.13 20.28 -6.03
CA ARG A 656 18.12 20.30 -4.97
C ARG A 656 17.25 19.05 -4.95
N ARG A 657 16.79 18.56 -6.10
CA ARG A 657 15.99 17.33 -6.19
C ARG A 657 16.76 16.10 -5.72
N ARG A 658 17.97 15.90 -6.24
CA ARG A 658 18.83 14.77 -5.88
C ARG A 658 19.24 14.81 -4.41
N PHE A 659 19.58 15.98 -3.89
CA PHE A 659 19.85 16.16 -2.46
C PHE A 659 18.66 15.72 -1.59
N ASN A 660 17.44 16.13 -1.95
CA ASN A 660 16.24 15.72 -1.23
C ASN A 660 15.96 14.21 -1.33
N ALA A 661 16.22 13.59 -2.49
CA ALA A 661 16.12 12.15 -2.65
C ALA A 661 17.10 11.40 -1.74
N PHE A 662 18.37 11.80 -1.73
CA PHE A 662 19.41 11.22 -0.86
C PHE A 662 19.08 11.40 0.63
N LEU A 663 18.43 12.50 0.98
CA LEU A 663 18.00 12.74 2.35
C LEU A 663 16.77 11.89 2.74
N GLY A 664 15.84 11.65 1.81
CA GLY A 664 14.75 10.69 2.00
C GLY A 664 15.28 9.29 2.27
N THR A 665 16.22 8.81 1.44
CA THR A 665 16.89 7.52 1.66
C THR A 665 17.70 7.47 2.95
N HIS A 666 18.33 8.57 3.36
CA HIS A 666 18.99 8.67 4.66
C HIS A 666 17.97 8.41 5.79
N LEU A 667 16.81 9.06 5.75
CA LEU A 667 15.74 8.85 6.73
C LEU A 667 15.19 7.42 6.70
N GLN A 668 15.08 6.82 5.53
CA GLN A 668 14.70 5.41 5.35
C GLN A 668 15.64 4.46 6.10
N SER A 669 16.96 4.62 5.91
CA SER A 669 17.95 3.81 6.63
C SER A 669 17.80 3.97 8.15
N VAL A 670 17.51 5.19 8.61
CA VAL A 670 17.27 5.47 10.02
C VAL A 670 15.96 4.84 10.52
N SER A 671 14.89 4.84 9.73
CA SER A 671 13.60 4.26 10.11
C SER A 671 13.68 2.73 10.20
N ILE A 672 14.39 2.07 9.28
CA ILE A 672 14.71 0.63 9.36
C ILE A 672 15.42 0.34 10.68
N ALA A 673 16.47 1.09 11.00
CA ALA A 673 17.19 0.89 12.25
C ALA A 673 16.32 1.14 13.48
N ALA A 674 15.42 2.12 13.42
CA ALA A 674 14.54 2.41 14.52
C ALA A 674 13.70 1.17 14.90
N THR A 675 13.15 0.39 13.97
CA THR A 675 12.21 -0.71 14.30
C THR A 675 12.76 -1.73 15.31
N TYR A 676 14.09 -1.87 15.41
CA TYR A 676 14.75 -2.71 16.40
C TYR A 676 14.62 -2.22 17.85
N VAL A 677 14.52 -0.91 18.10
CA VAL A 677 14.41 -0.37 19.47
C VAL A 677 12.99 -0.59 20.00
N GLY A 678 12.84 -1.51 20.95
CA GLY A 678 11.52 -1.96 21.42
C GLY A 678 10.79 -2.89 20.44
N GLY A 679 11.50 -3.47 19.47
CA GLY A 679 10.99 -4.50 18.58
C GLY A 679 11.03 -5.91 19.18
N SER A 680 10.30 -6.83 18.57
CA SER A 680 10.27 -8.25 18.92
C SER A 680 10.01 -9.09 17.67
N TYR A 681 10.70 -10.21 17.52
CA TYR A 681 10.43 -11.17 16.46
C TYR A 681 9.14 -11.94 16.73
N ILE A 682 8.27 -12.00 15.73
CA ILE A 682 7.01 -12.74 15.75
C ILE A 682 7.11 -13.95 14.81
N THR A 683 6.45 -15.05 15.17
CA THR A 683 6.28 -16.20 14.27
C THR A 683 4.84 -16.71 14.29
N ASN A 684 4.39 -17.20 13.13
CA ASN A 684 3.13 -17.91 12.96
C ASN A 684 3.23 -19.41 13.28
N ALA A 685 4.33 -19.83 13.92
CA ALA A 685 4.54 -21.22 14.33
C ALA A 685 3.45 -21.71 15.29
N ARG A 686 3.07 -22.98 15.14
CA ARG A 686 2.11 -23.66 16.00
C ARG A 686 2.81 -24.51 17.04
N LYS A 687 2.10 -24.76 18.14
CA LYS A 687 2.58 -25.68 19.18
C LYS A 687 2.78 -27.08 18.57
N GLY A 688 4.03 -27.54 18.57
CA GLY A 688 4.43 -28.85 18.05
C GLY A 688 5.12 -28.78 16.68
N ASP A 689 5.21 -27.59 16.06
CA ASP A 689 6.03 -27.39 14.87
C ASP A 689 7.52 -27.67 15.22
N PRO A 690 8.24 -28.46 14.39
CA PRO A 690 9.64 -28.78 14.64
C PRO A 690 10.50 -27.51 14.71
N ASP A 691 11.38 -27.44 15.71
CA ASP A 691 12.37 -26.38 15.90
C ASP A 691 11.80 -24.94 15.94
N ALA A 692 10.50 -24.79 16.17
CA ALA A 692 9.83 -23.50 16.23
C ALA A 692 10.27 -22.69 17.47
N PRO A 693 10.62 -21.39 17.31
CA PRO A 693 10.89 -20.51 18.44
C PRO A 693 9.61 -20.20 19.21
N ALA A 694 9.74 -19.51 20.34
CA ALA A 694 8.58 -18.95 21.01
C ALA A 694 7.86 -17.95 20.07
N PRO A 695 6.51 -17.87 20.11
CA PRO A 695 5.75 -16.97 19.23
C PRO A 695 6.17 -15.50 19.27
N ILE A 696 6.75 -15.08 20.41
CA ILE A 696 7.34 -13.76 20.61
C ILE A 696 8.74 -13.99 21.15
N THR A 697 9.74 -13.44 20.47
CA THR A 697 11.15 -13.43 20.93
C THR A 697 11.65 -11.99 20.93
N ASP A 698 12.19 -11.53 22.05
CA ASP A 698 12.70 -10.16 22.15
C ASP A 698 14.02 -10.01 21.38
N ILE A 699 14.24 -8.81 20.82
CA ILE A 699 15.52 -8.45 20.20
C ILE A 699 16.57 -8.32 21.32
N SER A 700 17.76 -8.88 21.09
CA SER A 700 18.85 -8.83 22.08
C SER A 700 19.21 -7.40 22.47
N ALA A 701 19.65 -7.18 23.71
CA ALA A 701 19.90 -5.83 24.19
C ALA A 701 21.02 -5.15 23.39
N ASP A 702 22.04 -5.90 22.98
CA ASP A 702 23.14 -5.38 22.15
C ASP A 702 22.65 -4.92 20.78
N ARG A 703 21.71 -5.63 20.17
CA ARG A 703 21.12 -5.24 18.89
C ARG A 703 20.23 -4.00 19.03
N GLN A 704 19.49 -3.88 20.14
CA GLN A 704 18.74 -2.66 20.45
C GLN A 704 19.66 -1.44 20.69
N ARG A 705 20.80 -1.64 21.37
CA ARG A 705 21.83 -0.59 21.55
C ARG A 705 22.46 -0.18 20.24
N GLU A 706 22.81 -1.15 19.39
CA GLU A 706 23.35 -0.91 18.06
C GLU A 706 22.40 -0.04 17.24
N ALA A 707 21.12 -0.41 17.19
CA ALA A 707 20.06 0.32 16.51
C ALA A 707 19.84 1.73 17.07
N MET A 708 19.73 1.86 18.40
CA MET A 708 19.59 3.16 19.06
C MET A 708 20.76 4.08 18.71
N ASN A 709 21.99 3.58 18.79
CA ASN A 709 23.18 4.36 18.46
C ASN A 709 23.19 4.73 16.97
N PHE A 710 22.81 3.82 16.07
CA PHE A 710 22.70 4.13 14.65
C PHE A 710 21.70 5.26 14.39
N VAL A 711 20.52 5.25 15.02
CA VAL A 711 19.55 6.34 14.88
C VAL A 711 20.13 7.66 15.40
N ILE A 712 20.76 7.65 16.57
CA ILE A 712 21.35 8.85 17.19
C ILE A 712 22.49 9.40 16.32
N ASP A 713 23.45 8.57 15.95
CA ASP A 713 24.66 8.98 15.21
C ASP A 713 24.30 9.62 13.87
N ASN A 714 23.21 9.16 13.25
CA ASN A 714 22.78 9.60 11.93
C ASN A 714 21.66 10.66 11.96
N THR A 715 21.23 11.12 13.14
CA THR A 715 20.21 12.19 13.23
C THR A 715 20.57 13.30 14.20
N PHE A 716 21.45 13.10 15.17
CA PHE A 716 21.75 14.10 16.19
C PHE A 716 22.99 14.93 15.86
N GLU A 717 23.96 14.34 15.16
CA GLU A 717 25.26 14.96 14.89
C GLU A 717 25.22 15.81 13.61
N ASP A 718 25.80 17.01 13.65
CA ASP A 718 25.81 17.95 12.51
C ASP A 718 26.44 17.33 11.24
N ALA A 719 27.47 16.48 11.44
CA ALA A 719 28.19 15.83 10.35
C ALA A 719 27.34 14.78 9.61
N ALA A 720 26.31 14.22 10.24
CA ALA A 720 25.46 13.19 9.63
C ALA A 720 24.76 13.68 8.35
N PHE A 721 24.50 14.98 8.26
CA PHE A 721 23.79 15.56 7.13
C PHE A 721 24.69 15.88 5.94
N GLY A 722 26.02 15.86 6.09
CA GLY A 722 26.95 16.16 4.99
C GLY A 722 26.72 17.54 4.36
N ILE A 723 26.16 18.48 5.11
CA ILE A 723 25.79 19.80 4.61
C ILE A 723 26.98 20.75 4.71
N THR A 724 27.35 21.37 3.59
CA THR A 724 28.36 22.42 3.53
C THR A 724 27.73 23.75 3.09
N PRO A 725 28.32 24.90 3.45
CA PRO A 725 27.87 26.19 2.92
C PRO A 725 27.90 26.27 1.39
N GLU A 726 28.81 25.53 0.76
CA GLU A 726 28.89 25.43 -0.70
C GLU A 726 27.72 24.64 -1.28
N LEU A 727 27.41 23.48 -0.71
CA LEU A 727 26.26 22.67 -1.12
C LEU A 727 24.96 23.47 -1.05
N ILE A 728 24.68 24.10 0.09
CA ILE A 728 23.45 24.88 0.29
C ILE A 728 23.30 26.03 -0.70
N ARG A 729 24.41 26.71 -1.07
CA ARG A 729 24.36 27.79 -2.07
C ARG A 729 23.96 27.32 -3.46
N HIS A 730 24.11 26.03 -3.76
CA HIS A 730 23.80 25.42 -5.05
C HIS A 730 22.49 24.61 -5.05
N LEU A 731 21.71 24.63 -3.96
CA LEU A 731 20.36 24.05 -3.93
C LEU A 731 19.31 25.03 -4.51
N GLY A 732 19.51 25.38 -5.78
CA GLY A 732 18.59 26.23 -6.54
C GLY A 732 17.21 25.58 -6.70
N LYS A 733 16.19 26.37 -7.07
CA LYS A 733 14.84 25.86 -7.35
C LYS A 733 14.42 26.16 -8.78
N GLU A 734 13.49 25.37 -9.30
CA GLU A 734 12.81 25.55 -10.57
C GLU A 734 11.72 26.63 -10.49
N TYR A 735 11.38 27.23 -11.64
CA TYR A 735 10.31 28.24 -11.76
C TYR A 735 9.24 27.87 -12.81
N TRP A 736 9.18 26.61 -13.24
CA TRP A 736 8.17 26.18 -14.20
C TRP A 736 6.78 26.12 -13.57
N TRP A 737 5.80 26.68 -14.26
CA TRP A 737 4.39 26.60 -13.89
C TRP A 737 3.75 25.36 -14.53
N ASP A 738 4.25 24.18 -14.16
CA ASP A 738 3.75 22.88 -14.62
C ASP A 738 3.78 21.85 -13.48
N PRO A 739 3.16 20.66 -13.64
CA PRO A 739 3.12 19.67 -12.58
C PRO A 739 4.48 19.19 -12.07
N GLN A 740 5.56 19.31 -12.86
CA GLN A 740 6.90 18.91 -12.44
C GLN A 740 7.57 20.01 -11.62
N GLY A 741 7.38 21.28 -12.00
CA GLY A 741 8.01 22.44 -11.36
C GLY A 741 7.20 23.11 -10.25
N ILE A 742 5.88 22.87 -10.14
CA ILE A 742 5.01 23.64 -9.24
C ILE A 742 5.38 23.50 -7.75
N ASN A 743 5.81 22.32 -7.33
CA ASN A 743 6.22 22.08 -5.94
C ASN A 743 7.49 22.88 -5.59
N GLU A 744 8.44 22.95 -6.52
CA GLU A 744 9.64 23.78 -6.35
C GLU A 744 9.32 25.27 -6.48
N LEU A 745 8.46 25.66 -7.42
CA LEU A 745 8.07 27.06 -7.63
C LEU A 745 7.52 27.68 -6.34
N LEU A 746 6.72 26.93 -5.58
CA LEU A 746 6.12 27.37 -4.32
C LEU A 746 7.06 27.29 -3.12
N ALA A 747 8.20 26.61 -3.23
CA ALA A 747 9.14 26.45 -2.13
C ALA A 747 10.01 27.71 -1.90
N ASP A 748 10.47 27.93 -0.67
CA ASP A 748 11.44 28.99 -0.38
C ASP A 748 12.78 28.78 -1.16
N PRO A 749 13.28 29.80 -1.89
CA PRO A 749 14.56 29.73 -2.60
C PRO A 749 15.80 29.74 -1.68
N SER A 750 15.66 30.11 -0.41
CA SER A 750 16.79 30.25 0.54
C SER A 750 17.26 28.93 1.15
N ALA A 751 16.59 27.81 0.85
CA ALA A 751 16.91 26.47 1.37
C ALA A 751 17.11 26.50 2.90
N THR A 752 16.02 26.66 3.65
CA THR A 752 15.96 26.87 5.12
C THR A 752 16.63 25.74 5.91
N VAL A 753 17.96 25.76 5.97
CA VAL A 753 18.79 24.63 6.44
C VAL A 753 18.55 24.29 7.91
N HIS A 754 18.31 25.29 8.77
CA HIS A 754 18.02 25.07 10.18
C HIS A 754 16.68 24.36 10.41
N ASP A 755 15.68 24.65 9.57
CA ASP A 755 14.38 23.97 9.62
C ASP A 755 14.48 22.54 9.11
N LEU A 756 15.26 22.31 8.05
CA LEU A 756 15.52 20.98 7.51
C LEU A 756 16.24 20.10 8.54
N VAL A 757 17.39 20.55 9.05
CA VAL A 757 18.17 19.82 10.07
C VAL A 757 17.36 19.64 11.35
N GLY A 758 16.63 20.66 11.79
CA GLY A 758 15.74 20.57 12.93
C GLY A 758 14.62 19.54 12.74
N GLY A 759 14.05 19.44 11.54
CA GLY A 759 13.04 18.43 11.19
C GLY A 759 13.59 17.01 11.22
N LEU A 760 14.82 16.80 10.73
CA LEU A 760 15.51 15.51 10.76
C LEU A 760 15.84 15.07 12.19
N GLN A 761 16.41 15.98 12.99
CA GLN A 761 16.72 15.78 14.41
C GLN A 761 15.45 15.44 15.20
N ALA A 762 14.37 16.20 14.99
CA ALA A 762 13.07 15.94 15.59
C ALA A 762 12.53 14.56 15.17
N THR A 763 12.65 14.18 13.90
CA THR A 763 12.21 12.88 13.40
C THR A 763 12.97 11.72 14.05
N GLY A 764 14.32 11.82 14.15
CA GLY A 764 15.14 10.85 14.88
C GLY A 764 14.73 10.70 16.34
N MET A 765 14.42 11.82 17.00
CA MET A 765 13.83 11.80 18.34
C MET A 765 12.44 11.16 18.39
N THR A 766 11.61 11.33 17.36
CA THR A 766 10.26 10.72 17.30
C THR A 766 10.38 9.22 17.20
N PHE A 767 11.31 8.74 16.38
CA PHE A 767 11.64 7.33 16.30
C PHE A 767 12.06 6.74 17.64
N LEU A 768 12.72 7.48 18.53
CA LEU A 768 13.18 6.91 19.80
C LEU A 768 12.24 7.15 21.00
N MET A 769 11.55 8.29 21.03
CA MET A 769 10.89 8.80 22.24
C MET A 769 9.37 8.84 22.18
N ASN A 770 8.74 8.36 21.11
CA ASN A 770 7.27 8.34 21.07
C ASN A 770 6.70 7.44 22.20
N PRO A 771 5.52 7.79 22.77
CA PRO A 771 4.99 7.09 23.94
C PRO A 771 4.81 5.58 23.76
N THR A 772 4.33 5.15 22.59
CA THR A 772 4.08 3.74 22.26
C THR A 772 5.37 2.92 22.29
N ARG A 773 6.45 3.47 21.76
CA ARG A 773 7.77 2.83 21.78
C ARG A 773 8.37 2.77 23.17
N LEU A 774 8.32 3.87 23.93
CA LEU A 774 8.79 3.88 25.31
C LEU A 774 8.05 2.84 26.16
N ARG A 775 6.74 2.66 25.93
CA ARG A 775 5.96 1.57 26.53
C ARG A 775 6.46 0.20 26.07
N ARG A 776 6.67 -0.02 24.76
CA ARG A 776 7.16 -1.29 24.22
C ARG A 776 8.51 -1.69 24.83
N VAL A 777 9.46 -0.75 24.94
CA VAL A 777 10.74 -1.00 25.62
C VAL A 777 10.52 -1.42 27.07
N TYR A 778 9.65 -0.73 27.80
CA TYR A 778 9.33 -1.07 29.19
C TYR A 778 8.67 -2.46 29.33
N ASP A 779 7.77 -2.83 28.43
CA ASP A 779 7.13 -4.16 28.44
C ASP A 779 8.13 -5.26 28.03
N ASN A 780 9.04 -4.98 27.09
CA ASN A 780 10.11 -5.89 26.70
C ASN A 780 11.09 -6.15 27.87
N GLU A 781 11.37 -5.17 28.72
CA GLU A 781 12.20 -5.38 29.93
C GLU A 781 11.66 -6.48 30.85
N PHE A 782 10.33 -6.65 30.90
CA PHE A 782 9.71 -7.68 31.73
C PHE A 782 9.90 -9.09 31.13
N ARG A 783 9.97 -9.20 29.80
CA ARG A 783 10.13 -10.46 29.08
C ARG A 783 11.60 -10.86 28.88
N ALA A 784 12.50 -9.89 28.78
CA ALA A 784 13.92 -10.08 28.50
C ALA A 784 14.66 -10.90 29.59
N ASP A 785 15.79 -11.49 29.21
CA ASP A 785 16.69 -12.13 30.17
C ASP A 785 17.20 -11.08 31.18
N PRO A 786 17.11 -11.33 32.49
CA PRO A 786 17.60 -10.40 33.52
C PRO A 786 19.07 -9.97 33.37
N ASN A 787 19.91 -10.78 32.70
CA ASN A 787 21.34 -10.50 32.46
C ASN A 787 21.60 -9.81 31.12
N ASP A 788 20.63 -9.81 30.20
CA ASP A 788 20.74 -9.24 28.86
C ASP A 788 19.48 -8.43 28.53
N LYS A 789 19.34 -7.27 29.19
CA LYS A 789 18.20 -6.39 29.04
C LYS A 789 18.61 -5.00 28.56
N PHE A 790 17.80 -4.45 27.66
CA PHE A 790 17.80 -3.05 27.27
C PHE A 790 16.64 -2.36 27.98
N THR A 791 16.91 -1.28 28.71
CA THR A 791 15.90 -0.66 29.59
C THR A 791 15.42 0.69 29.08
N LEU A 792 14.18 1.05 29.43
CA LEU A 792 13.59 2.37 29.21
C LEU A 792 14.45 3.47 29.83
N ALA A 793 14.99 3.23 31.04
CA ALA A 793 15.91 4.17 31.68
C ALA A 793 17.20 4.33 30.86
N GLU A 794 17.77 3.23 30.35
CA GLU A 794 18.95 3.26 29.47
C GLU A 794 18.68 4.05 28.18
N LEU A 795 17.54 3.81 27.51
CA LEU A 795 17.13 4.53 26.31
C LEU A 795 17.03 6.05 26.55
N VAL A 796 16.21 6.45 27.53
CA VAL A 796 15.92 7.86 27.83
C VAL A 796 17.18 8.60 28.32
N THR A 797 18.00 7.94 29.14
CA THR A 797 19.28 8.49 29.62
C THR A 797 20.29 8.64 28.48
N THR A 798 20.35 7.66 27.56
CA THR A 798 21.29 7.71 26.43
C THR A 798 20.93 8.82 25.45
N VAL A 799 19.64 8.95 25.08
CA VAL A 799 19.18 10.08 24.26
C VAL A 799 19.56 11.42 24.90
N THR A 800 19.34 11.57 26.21
CA THR A 800 19.73 12.79 26.93
C THR A 800 21.25 13.00 26.93
N ASN A 801 22.05 11.97 27.17
CA ASN A 801 23.52 12.07 27.14
C ASN A 801 24.04 12.49 25.77
N ARG A 802 23.43 11.98 24.70
CA ARG A 802 23.85 12.22 23.32
C ARG A 802 23.38 13.59 22.81
N ALA A 803 22.18 14.03 23.16
CA ALA A 803 21.67 15.36 22.81
C ALA A 803 22.41 16.50 23.54
N TRP A 804 22.99 16.20 24.71
CA TRP A 804 23.63 17.20 25.59
C TRP A 804 25.12 16.93 25.83
N SER A 805 25.79 16.25 24.89
CA SER A 805 27.20 15.85 25.03
C SER A 805 28.13 17.05 25.27
N GLU A 806 27.81 18.22 24.73
CA GLU A 806 28.56 19.47 24.92
C GLU A 806 28.54 19.98 26.37
N CYS A 807 27.48 19.63 27.12
CA CYS A 807 27.29 20.03 28.52
C CYS A 807 27.85 19.02 29.53
N SER A 808 28.34 17.87 29.06
CA SER A 808 28.92 16.79 29.88
C SER A 808 30.32 16.43 29.39
N PRO A 809 31.40 17.06 29.91
CA PRO A 809 32.75 16.79 29.43
C PRO A 809 33.16 15.34 29.70
N THR A 810 33.65 14.65 28.67
CA THR A 810 34.40 13.41 28.82
C THR A 810 35.83 13.72 29.30
N ASN A 811 36.39 12.81 30.11
CA ASN A 811 37.73 12.94 30.72
C ASN A 811 38.78 13.33 29.66
N GLY A 812 39.26 14.57 29.70
CA GLY A 812 40.38 15.06 28.88
C GLY A 812 40.11 16.26 27.97
N SER A 813 38.86 16.73 27.84
CA SER A 813 38.57 17.95 27.05
C SER A 813 38.93 19.23 27.82
N SER A 814 40.15 19.73 27.62
CA SER A 814 40.68 20.96 28.23
C SER A 814 40.24 22.26 27.52
N ARG A 815 39.00 22.37 27.05
CA ARG A 815 38.52 23.63 26.50
C ARG A 815 37.70 24.37 27.54
N ASP A 816 38.26 25.47 28.04
CA ASP A 816 37.55 26.45 28.88
C ASP A 816 36.35 27.07 28.15
N ASP A 817 36.26 26.98 26.81
CA ASP A 817 35.13 27.51 26.02
C ASP A 817 34.17 26.38 25.58
N ILE A 818 32.88 26.48 25.97
CA ILE A 818 31.78 25.68 25.39
C ILE A 818 31.15 26.47 24.24
N GLU A 819 31.17 25.90 23.05
CA GLU A 819 30.42 26.39 21.89
C GLU A 819 29.45 25.29 21.44
N ILE A 820 28.15 25.54 21.54
CA ILE A 820 27.10 24.64 21.04
C ILE A 820 26.65 25.17 19.68
N SER A 821 26.69 24.34 18.62
CA SER A 821 26.32 24.77 17.27
C SER A 821 24.84 25.18 17.17
N SER A 822 24.46 25.92 16.12
CA SER A 822 23.05 26.29 15.91
C SER A 822 22.13 25.07 15.75
N PHE A 823 22.59 23.99 15.12
CA PHE A 823 21.82 22.77 14.95
C PHE A 823 21.68 22.02 16.27
N ARG A 824 22.78 21.90 17.04
CA ARG A 824 22.76 21.26 18.36
C ARG A 824 21.88 21.98 19.37
N ARG A 825 21.83 23.32 19.34
CA ARG A 825 20.86 24.10 20.15
C ARG A 825 19.40 23.79 19.78
N ASN A 826 19.10 23.55 18.50
CA ASN A 826 17.76 23.15 18.08
C ASN A 826 17.39 21.75 18.62
N LEU A 827 18.30 20.77 18.48
CA LEU A 827 18.13 19.43 19.04
C LEU A 827 17.87 19.44 20.55
N GLN A 828 18.68 20.20 21.31
CA GLN A 828 18.54 20.33 22.76
C GLN A 828 17.20 20.94 23.19
N ARG A 829 16.71 21.93 22.43
CA ARG A 829 15.40 22.54 22.64
C ARG A 829 14.26 21.57 22.36
N GLU A 830 14.33 20.87 21.22
CA GLU A 830 13.39 19.81 20.86
C GLU A 830 13.35 18.73 21.96
N HIS A 831 14.52 18.29 22.44
CA HIS A 831 14.63 17.32 23.53
C HIS A 831 13.96 17.77 24.83
N THR A 832 14.21 19.00 25.23
CA THR A 832 13.57 19.58 26.43
C THR A 832 12.04 19.64 26.26
N ASP A 833 11.57 20.16 25.12
CA ASP A 833 10.14 20.33 24.87
C ASP A 833 9.40 18.98 24.80
N ARG A 834 10.06 17.90 24.37
CA ARG A 834 9.49 16.54 24.37
C ARG A 834 9.44 15.90 25.75
N LEU A 835 10.52 16.02 26.54
CA LEU A 835 10.50 15.55 27.92
C LEU A 835 9.44 16.28 28.75
N ILE A 836 9.25 17.59 28.53
CA ILE A 836 8.15 18.36 29.15
C ILE A 836 6.79 17.76 28.77
N GLN A 837 6.57 17.47 27.49
CA GLN A 837 5.30 16.86 27.05
C GLN A 837 5.09 15.48 27.66
N LEU A 838 6.11 14.61 27.66
CA LEU A 838 6.05 13.27 28.26
C LEU A 838 5.79 13.33 29.77
N MET A 839 6.43 14.26 30.49
CA MET A 839 6.19 14.50 31.91
C MET A 839 4.73 14.87 32.19
N LEU A 840 4.10 15.67 31.32
CA LEU A 840 2.72 16.12 31.48
C LEU A 840 1.67 15.04 31.09
N LEU A 841 2.08 13.86 30.62
CA LEU A 841 1.19 12.72 30.35
C LEU A 841 0.74 11.97 31.62
N ASP A 842 1.19 12.38 32.81
CA ASP A 842 0.91 11.69 34.09
C ASP A 842 -0.59 11.63 34.46
N GLY A 843 -1.44 12.48 33.85
CA GLY A 843 -2.90 12.46 34.03
C GLY A 843 -3.63 11.23 33.44
N THR A 844 -2.91 10.25 32.88
CA THR A 844 -3.49 9.06 32.23
C THR A 844 -3.64 7.85 33.17
N SER A 845 -4.59 6.96 32.89
CA SER A 845 -4.78 5.72 33.68
C SER A 845 -3.69 4.66 33.44
N SER A 846 -2.83 4.84 32.44
CA SER A 846 -1.84 3.83 32.01
C SER A 846 -0.63 3.73 32.97
N PRO A 847 -0.33 2.55 33.54
CA PRO A 847 0.84 2.36 34.39
C PRO A 847 2.19 2.64 33.72
N SER A 848 2.34 2.29 32.44
CA SER A 848 3.59 2.51 31.70
C SER A 848 3.84 4.00 31.45
N LEU A 849 2.79 4.78 31.14
CA LEU A 849 2.91 6.22 30.93
C LEU A 849 3.34 6.98 32.19
N ARG A 850 2.90 6.55 33.38
CA ARG A 850 3.38 7.15 34.66
C ARG A 850 4.87 6.94 34.89
N THR A 851 5.38 5.75 34.56
CA THR A 851 6.82 5.47 34.62
C THR A 851 7.60 6.35 33.63
N ILE A 852 7.08 6.49 32.40
CA ILE A 852 7.66 7.37 31.36
C ILE A 852 7.68 8.83 31.85
N ALA A 853 6.58 9.34 32.40
CA ALA A 853 6.48 10.69 32.94
C ALA A 853 7.48 10.93 34.09
N THR A 854 7.62 9.97 34.99
CA THR A 854 8.59 10.02 36.11
C THR A 854 10.02 10.09 35.60
N LEU A 855 10.40 9.25 34.63
CA LEU A 855 11.73 9.28 34.03
C LEU A 855 11.97 10.58 33.26
N ALA A 856 10.97 11.11 32.56
CA ALA A 856 11.09 12.38 31.87
C ALA A 856 11.34 13.54 32.84
N SER A 857 10.64 13.57 33.98
CA SER A 857 10.88 14.54 35.06
C SER A 857 12.31 14.44 35.62
N ALA A 858 12.80 13.21 35.83
CA ALA A 858 14.16 12.98 36.31
C ALA A 858 15.23 13.50 35.32
N GLU A 859 15.06 13.22 34.02
CA GLU A 859 15.99 13.73 33.00
C GLU A 859 15.93 15.26 32.85
N LEU A 860 14.76 15.89 32.98
CA LEU A 860 14.65 17.35 33.00
C LEU A 860 15.48 17.97 34.15
N GLY A 861 15.40 17.40 35.36
CA GLY A 861 16.24 17.83 36.49
C GLY A 861 17.74 17.63 36.22
N ARG A 862 18.11 16.55 35.52
CA ARG A 862 19.49 16.28 35.13
C ARG A 862 20.00 17.29 34.09
N ILE A 863 19.17 17.64 33.10
CA ILE A 863 19.48 18.65 32.08
C ILE A 863 19.66 20.02 32.72
N ASP A 864 18.80 20.43 33.66
CA ASP A 864 18.97 21.71 34.38
C ASP A 864 20.36 21.78 35.04
N SER A 865 20.74 20.70 35.73
CA SER A 865 22.05 20.58 36.37
C SER A 865 23.21 20.60 35.38
N MET A 866 23.04 20.01 34.19
CA MET A 866 24.04 20.05 33.12
C MET A 866 24.19 21.45 32.53
N CYS A 867 23.08 22.16 32.31
CA CYS A 867 23.07 23.54 31.84
C CYS A 867 23.74 24.48 32.84
N ASP A 868 23.48 24.32 34.14
CA ASP A 868 24.08 25.11 35.22
C ASP A 868 25.62 25.00 35.19
N ARG A 869 26.15 23.77 35.18
CA ARG A 869 27.59 23.52 35.07
C ARG A 869 28.22 24.03 33.78
N ALA A 870 27.48 23.96 32.67
CA ALA A 870 27.95 24.47 31.38
C ALA A 870 28.04 26.00 31.38
N LEU A 871 27.11 26.71 32.03
CA LEU A 871 27.13 28.17 32.15
C LEU A 871 28.31 28.67 32.99
N GLU A 872 28.80 27.89 33.96
CA GLU A 872 30.00 28.22 34.76
C GLU A 872 31.29 28.26 33.92
N ARG A 873 31.28 27.68 32.72
CA ARG A 873 32.41 27.63 31.78
C ARG A 873 32.42 28.79 30.77
N ASN A 874 31.82 29.93 31.11
CA ASN A 874 31.80 31.16 30.28
C ASN A 874 31.57 30.91 28.77
N PRO A 875 30.48 30.23 28.38
CA PRO A 875 30.19 29.98 26.97
C PRO A 875 29.96 31.27 26.17
N ASP A 876 29.95 31.15 24.83
CA ASP A 876 29.61 32.26 23.94
C ASP A 876 28.20 32.83 24.22
N SER A 877 27.88 34.01 23.67
CA SER A 877 26.60 34.69 23.94
C SER A 877 25.37 33.92 23.48
N TYR A 878 25.45 33.17 22.36
CA TYR A 878 24.33 32.36 21.90
C TYR A 878 24.14 31.14 22.79
N THR A 879 25.22 30.45 23.16
CA THR A 879 25.16 29.31 24.08
C THR A 879 24.67 29.75 25.46
N THR A 880 25.13 30.88 26.00
CA THR A 880 24.66 31.45 27.26
C THR A 880 23.15 31.71 27.24
N ALA A 881 22.65 32.37 26.19
CA ALA A 881 21.23 32.68 26.05
C ALA A 881 20.38 31.42 25.92
N HIS A 882 20.85 30.43 25.15
CA HIS A 882 20.16 29.16 24.96
C HIS A 882 20.05 28.34 26.24
N LEU A 883 21.16 28.09 26.94
CA LEU A 883 21.15 27.31 28.19
C LEU A 883 20.29 27.99 29.27
N SER A 884 20.33 29.32 29.35
CA SER A 884 19.47 30.07 30.28
C SER A 884 17.97 29.94 29.97
N ASP A 885 17.61 29.95 28.68
CA ASP A 885 16.22 29.73 28.24
C ASP A 885 15.74 28.30 28.55
N ILE A 886 16.59 27.29 28.30
CA ILE A 886 16.29 25.88 28.62
C ILE A 886 15.98 25.73 30.11
N ARG A 887 16.85 26.23 31.00
CA ARG A 887 16.62 26.18 32.45
C ARG A 887 15.32 26.87 32.85
N THR A 888 15.02 28.01 32.24
CA THR A 888 13.76 28.74 32.47
C THR A 888 12.54 27.90 32.05
N ARG A 889 12.61 27.20 30.91
CA ARG A 889 11.55 26.29 30.44
C ARG A 889 11.34 25.13 31.39
N ILE A 890 12.43 24.47 31.80
CA ILE A 890 12.41 23.34 32.74
C ILE A 890 11.75 23.78 34.05
N SER A 891 12.20 24.88 34.64
CA SER A 891 11.63 25.40 35.89
C SER A 891 10.13 25.66 35.78
N LYS A 892 9.66 26.33 34.72
CA LYS A 892 8.23 26.60 34.52
C LYS A 892 7.40 25.34 34.31
N ALA A 893 7.95 24.35 33.60
CA ALA A 893 7.26 23.09 33.35
C ALA A 893 7.14 22.25 34.64
N MET A 894 8.21 22.16 35.43
CA MET A 894 8.21 21.48 36.73
C MET A 894 7.20 22.10 37.70
N ASP A 895 7.09 23.43 37.71
CA ASP A 895 6.06 24.14 38.50
C ASP A 895 4.63 23.82 38.01
N ALA A 896 4.43 23.74 36.69
CA ALA A 896 3.11 23.47 36.09
C ALA A 896 2.60 22.05 36.37
N ALA A 897 3.45 21.04 36.30
CA ALA A 897 3.09 19.65 36.63
C ALA A 897 2.51 19.54 38.05
N TYR A 898 3.14 20.24 39.01
CA TYR A 898 2.70 20.28 40.41
C TYR A 898 1.34 20.97 40.63
N VAL A 899 0.89 21.82 39.69
CA VAL A 899 -0.42 22.49 39.75
C VAL A 899 -1.52 21.63 39.15
N ILE A 900 -1.22 20.79 38.15
CA ILE A 900 -2.21 19.91 37.50
C ILE A 900 -2.51 18.67 38.37
N GLU A 901 -1.56 18.21 39.17
CA GLU A 901 -1.74 17.08 40.11
C GLU A 901 -2.52 17.43 41.40
N ARG A 902 -2.77 18.72 41.68
CA ARG A 902 -3.55 19.19 42.84
C ARG A 902 -4.98 19.54 42.48
#